data_AF-A0A194WBC2-F1
#
_entry.id   AF-A0A194WBC2-F1
#
_cell.length_a   1.000
_cell.length_b   1.000
_cell.length_c   1.000
_cell.angle_alpha   90.00
_cell.angle_beta   90.00
_cell.angle_gamma   90.00
#
_symmetry.space_group_name_H-M   'P 1'
#
loop_
_entity.id
_entity.type
_entity.pdbx_description
1 polymer ?
#
loop_
_entity_poly.entity_id
_entity_poly.type
_entity_poly.pdbx_seq_one_letter_code
_entity_poly.pdbx_strand_id
1 'polypeptide(L)'
;MGESAKDLPKPKLITGGCLCGAIRYRIDFPQDHNYTRNTGTCQCTQCRRNSGSLFLICINVPTASFKWLSPQNSNAGASATNNGGEQAPFDQPPSALRSFSATPRIARGFCATCGGFLFWMKEKGDTVGSTVGTIDPLFLVGPSDDPEVGHVDIDGNRIPKEGYGALLAGGYGTHYWCSNEIKGVTDGLAILGVGREMARNEKLPLMQDGMPAGTGYPTPPPVRTSRSNWLAIPAVAFLALLWTNTIPITGFGHGHHHRPGHNDIANQCRQVDPLFPSQSSLGSMDEYLASSQFLNASASRMAGAVQVATQSFDKMGPIGEDKRWDVMYSFADFLEKTFPLVHSTMTLEKVNTHGLVFTWQGSNESLKPTVLMAHQDTVPVETSTIGQWTHPPFSGEFDGKYLWGRGAADDKSSLIGIMEAVEALIDAGFTPERTLVLSFGFDEEISGFFGARYLAEFLLERYGKDGAAIVVDEGSAIMEQWGTVFALPGVAEKGYIDIEIVVRMPGGHSSVPPKHNGIGVMAEIIRLVEANTYEPHLHDENPFLAILQCGAKYSPEFPQKLKKELRRRDSKGFETCKKEDKLALEAAAYGGDAIKYLFTTSVAADLISGGAKVNALPERTILTVNHRVNVGDHPSEVRERLTGLVATVAKKYNLTLHAFTDEEETPRSITVRLAGGNVLEPAPVSPTEVLDSGATPYSILAGTTRALYGEETIVAPALMTGNTDTKYYWDLTKHIFRYMPGFDPDQNFLDGIHTVDERISMLAHVRGVRWYSMFVRNMDEADL
;
A
#
# COMPACT_ATOMS: atom_id res chain seq x y z
N MET A 1 -0.23 33.21 29.67
CA MET A 1 0.03 34.22 28.62
C MET A 1 -0.09 35.59 29.27
N GLY A 2 1.01 36.15 29.77
CA GLY A 2 0.97 37.33 30.66
C GLY A 2 2.03 38.39 30.37
N GLU A 3 2.83 38.25 29.32
CA GLU A 3 3.83 39.26 28.94
C GLU A 3 3.44 39.90 27.61
N SER A 4 3.50 41.23 27.54
CA SER A 4 3.31 41.97 26.30
C SER A 4 4.57 41.84 25.46
N ALA A 5 4.44 41.72 24.14
CA ALA A 5 5.58 41.75 23.21
C ALA A 5 6.45 43.03 23.32
N LYS A 6 5.93 44.08 23.98
CA LYS A 6 6.68 45.30 24.31
C LYS A 6 7.77 45.07 25.35
N ASP A 7 7.59 44.08 26.22
CA ASP A 7 8.43 43.82 27.39
C ASP A 7 9.47 42.71 27.12
N LEU A 8 9.36 42.03 25.97
CA LEU A 8 10.29 40.98 25.56
C LEU A 8 11.64 41.55 25.07
N PRO A 9 12.76 40.85 25.32
CA PRO A 9 14.07 41.25 24.83
C PRO A 9 14.12 41.26 23.30
N LYS A 10 14.80 42.25 22.71
CA LYS A 10 14.86 42.46 21.26
C LYS A 10 16.26 42.16 20.71
N PRO A 11 16.41 41.28 19.70
CA PRO A 11 17.71 41.01 19.10
C PRO A 11 18.21 42.19 18.27
N LYS A 12 19.49 42.54 18.39
CA LYS A 12 20.13 43.46 17.43
C LYS A 12 20.37 42.79 16.08
N LEU A 13 20.67 41.50 16.10
CA LEU A 13 20.93 40.67 14.93
C LEU A 13 20.44 39.24 15.18
N ILE A 14 20.23 38.49 14.11
CA ILE A 14 20.08 37.03 14.12
C ILE A 14 20.82 36.42 12.92
N THR A 15 21.12 35.12 13.00
CA THR A 15 21.56 34.32 11.86
C THR A 15 20.65 33.14 11.60
N GLY A 16 20.76 32.57 10.42
CA GLY A 16 19.98 31.42 10.00
C GLY A 16 20.53 30.81 8.72
N GLY A 17 19.85 29.78 8.23
CA GLY A 17 20.23 29.10 7.00
C GLY A 17 19.29 27.96 6.62
N CYS A 18 19.60 27.32 5.50
CA CYS A 18 18.93 26.09 5.09
C CYS A 18 19.47 24.89 5.89
N LEU A 19 18.74 23.77 5.82
CA LEU A 19 19.06 22.53 6.56
C LEU A 19 20.48 22.02 6.28
N CYS A 20 20.94 22.02 5.04
CA CYS A 20 22.28 21.54 4.68
C CYS A 20 23.41 22.57 4.90
N GLY A 21 23.10 23.78 5.36
CA GLY A 21 24.09 24.85 5.54
C GLY A 21 24.63 25.48 4.24
N ALA A 22 24.23 25.01 3.06
CA ALA A 22 24.65 25.57 1.76
C ALA A 22 24.21 27.03 1.54
N ILE A 23 23.22 27.50 2.30
CA ILE A 23 22.81 28.90 2.36
C ILE A 23 22.79 29.31 3.83
N ARG A 24 23.55 30.35 4.16
CA ARG A 24 23.57 30.99 5.47
C ARG A 24 23.29 32.47 5.30
N TYR A 25 22.63 33.07 6.29
CA TYR A 25 22.27 34.48 6.27
C TYR A 25 22.37 35.11 7.66
N ARG A 26 22.43 36.43 7.67
CA ARG A 26 22.37 37.31 8.82
C ARG A 26 21.29 38.36 8.60
N ILE A 27 20.55 38.69 9.65
CA ILE A 27 19.62 39.81 9.65
C ILE A 27 20.06 40.81 10.72
N ASP A 28 20.39 42.04 10.32
CA ASP A 28 20.69 43.17 11.21
C ASP A 28 19.44 44.04 11.37
N PHE A 29 18.83 44.05 12.56
CA PHE A 29 17.58 44.77 12.78
C PHE A 29 17.80 46.28 12.91
N PRO A 30 16.97 47.12 12.23
CA PRO A 30 16.94 48.56 12.49
C PRO A 30 16.60 48.85 13.96
N GLN A 31 17.13 49.93 14.53
CA GLN A 31 16.88 50.29 15.93
C GLN A 31 15.39 50.52 16.23
N ASP A 32 14.64 50.98 15.23
CA ASP A 32 13.20 51.24 15.28
C ASP A 32 12.34 50.07 14.78
N HIS A 33 12.93 48.87 14.61
CA HIS A 33 12.20 47.71 14.12
C HIS A 33 11.00 47.34 15.02
N ASN A 34 9.81 47.34 14.42
CA ASN A 34 8.57 47.02 15.12
C ASN A 34 8.24 45.53 15.03
N TYR A 35 8.76 44.74 15.98
CA TYR A 35 8.51 43.29 16.05
C TYR A 35 7.02 42.92 16.15
N THR A 36 6.19 43.77 16.74
CA THR A 36 4.73 43.55 16.82
C THR A 36 3.98 43.83 15.54
N ARG A 37 4.59 44.48 14.53
CA ARG A 37 3.97 44.65 13.21
C ARG A 37 4.59 43.75 12.15
N ASN A 38 5.88 43.49 12.31
CA ASN A 38 6.71 42.84 11.30
C ASN A 38 6.88 41.34 11.52
N THR A 39 6.45 40.78 12.64
CA THR A 39 6.24 39.33 12.76
C THR A 39 4.85 38.99 12.22
N GLY A 40 4.73 37.87 11.51
CA GLY A 40 3.43 37.48 10.96
C GLY A 40 3.29 36.00 10.68
N THR A 41 2.06 35.54 10.79
CA THR A 41 1.63 34.18 10.47
C THR A 41 0.91 34.18 9.13
N CYS A 42 1.08 33.14 8.32
CA CYS A 42 0.34 32.96 7.07
C CYS A 42 -0.29 31.57 7.00
N GLN A 43 -1.59 31.53 6.71
CA GLN A 43 -2.36 30.29 6.57
C GLN A 43 -2.84 30.01 5.15
N CYS A 44 -2.32 30.75 4.18
CA CYS A 44 -2.68 30.47 2.80
C CYS A 44 -2.20 29.07 2.41
N THR A 45 -2.97 28.40 1.54
CA THR A 45 -2.69 27.03 1.10
C THR A 45 -1.28 26.89 0.54
N GLN A 46 -0.76 27.92 -0.14
CA GLN A 46 0.59 27.91 -0.70
C GLN A 46 1.68 27.94 0.39
N CYS A 47 1.53 28.79 1.41
CA CYS A 47 2.49 28.82 2.53
C CYS A 47 2.46 27.52 3.33
N ARG A 48 1.29 26.90 3.52
CA ARG A 48 1.18 25.59 4.16
C ARG A 48 1.87 24.49 3.35
N ARG A 49 1.58 24.42 2.05
CA ARG A 49 2.20 23.42 1.15
C ARG A 49 3.70 23.60 1.04
N ASN A 50 4.19 24.84 0.97
CA ASN A 50 5.63 25.10 0.81
C ASN A 50 6.44 24.87 2.09
N SER A 51 5.85 25.11 3.27
CA SER A 51 6.56 24.97 4.54
C SER A 51 6.30 23.64 5.25
N GLY A 52 5.32 22.86 4.79
CA GLY A 52 4.81 21.71 5.53
C GLY A 52 4.11 22.06 6.85
N SER A 53 4.01 23.35 7.20
CA SER A 53 3.49 23.82 8.49
C SER A 53 2.04 24.32 8.37
N LEU A 54 1.22 24.11 9.40
CA LEU A 54 -0.18 24.59 9.43
C LEU A 54 -0.29 26.12 9.31
N PHE A 55 0.73 26.84 9.76
CA PHE A 55 0.95 28.25 9.52
C PHE A 55 2.44 28.48 9.30
N LEU A 56 2.77 29.30 8.31
CA LEU A 56 4.13 29.78 8.13
C LEU A 56 4.31 30.99 9.05
N ILE A 57 5.32 30.96 9.92
CA ILE A 57 5.74 32.15 10.67
C ILE A 57 6.90 32.80 9.93
N CYS A 58 6.77 34.10 9.69
CA CYS A 58 7.82 34.90 9.08
C CYS A 58 8.07 36.18 9.85
N ILE A 59 9.29 36.70 9.71
CA ILE A 59 9.67 38.03 10.14
C ILE A 59 10.02 38.86 8.90
N ASN A 60 9.30 39.97 8.73
CA ASN A 60 9.48 40.89 7.63
C ASN A 60 10.53 41.92 8.01
N VAL A 61 11.60 42.02 7.24
CA VAL A 61 12.66 43.02 7.44
C VAL A 61 12.95 43.75 6.14
N PRO A 62 13.50 44.98 6.18
CA PRO A 62 14.03 45.61 4.98
C PRO A 62 15.07 44.70 4.30
N THR A 63 15.09 44.65 2.98
CA THR A 63 16.09 43.86 2.23
C THR A 63 17.52 44.27 2.58
N ALA A 64 17.75 45.56 2.86
CA ALA A 64 19.04 46.08 3.32
C ALA A 64 19.50 45.51 4.68
N SER A 65 18.58 44.99 5.49
CA SER A 65 18.89 44.32 6.76
C SER A 65 19.29 42.86 6.58
N PHE A 66 19.01 42.24 5.42
CA PHE A 66 19.26 40.83 5.16
C PHE A 66 20.56 40.67 4.35
N LYS A 67 21.51 39.90 4.87
CA LYS A 67 22.82 39.68 4.26
C LYS A 67 23.12 38.19 4.16
N TRP A 68 23.74 37.79 3.06
CA TRP A 68 24.22 36.42 2.87
C TRP A 68 25.55 36.22 3.58
N LEU A 69 25.74 35.06 4.19
CA LEU A 69 27.01 34.65 4.77
C LEU A 69 27.62 33.57 3.89
N SER A 70 28.92 33.66 3.61
CA SER A 70 29.65 32.60 2.90
C SER A 70 29.52 31.27 3.65
N PRO A 71 29.16 30.16 2.97
CA PRO A 71 29.17 28.83 3.58
C PRO A 71 30.60 28.49 4.02
N GLN A 72 30.83 28.34 5.32
CA GLN A 72 32.08 27.76 5.82
C GLN A 72 31.99 26.25 5.61
N ASN A 73 33.04 25.63 5.05
CA ASN A 73 33.11 24.20 4.76
C ASN A 73 32.50 23.38 5.90
N SER A 74 31.38 22.72 5.59
CA SER A 74 30.53 21.96 6.50
C SER A 74 31.28 20.74 7.04
N ASN A 75 31.94 20.91 8.20
CA ASN A 75 32.39 19.85 9.10
C ASN A 75 32.75 20.43 10.49
N ALA A 76 31.89 21.30 11.02
CA ALA A 76 31.99 21.73 12.41
C ALA A 76 30.59 21.86 12.99
N GLY A 77 30.27 21.00 13.96
CA GLY A 77 29.19 21.24 14.92
C GLY A 77 29.35 22.62 15.54
N ALA A 78 28.24 23.19 16.03
CA ALA A 78 28.17 24.56 16.52
C ALA A 78 29.20 24.84 17.63
N SER A 79 30.28 25.43 17.18
CA SER A 79 31.16 26.28 17.96
C SER A 79 31.88 27.17 16.96
N ALA A 80 31.11 28.00 16.24
CA ALA A 80 31.66 29.13 15.49
C ALA A 80 32.09 30.21 16.49
N THR A 81 33.24 29.99 17.14
CA THR A 81 33.95 31.07 17.81
C THR A 81 34.73 31.84 16.74
N ASN A 82 34.40 33.12 16.61
CA ASN A 82 35.18 34.17 15.94
C ASN A 82 35.65 33.86 14.53
N ASN A 83 34.86 34.25 13.52
CA ASN A 83 35.35 34.97 12.34
C ASN A 83 34.14 35.43 11.53
N GLY A 84 33.94 36.75 11.45
CA GLY A 84 32.86 37.37 10.67
C GLY A 84 32.93 36.91 9.22
N GLY A 85 32.08 35.95 8.88
CA GLY A 85 31.95 35.45 7.50
C GLY A 85 31.67 36.61 6.56
N GLU A 86 32.27 36.56 5.37
CA GLU A 86 32.09 37.59 4.36
C GLU A 86 30.59 37.79 4.08
N GLN A 87 30.13 39.02 4.25
CA GLN A 87 28.71 39.38 4.15
C GLN A 87 28.44 39.92 2.75
N ALA A 88 27.66 39.19 1.95
CA ALA A 88 27.19 39.71 0.67
C ALA A 88 25.81 40.36 0.82
N PRO A 89 25.53 41.47 0.11
CA PRO A 89 24.23 42.12 0.14
C PRO A 89 23.14 41.23 -0.48
N PHE A 90 21.88 41.48 -0.13
CA PHE A 90 20.74 40.63 -0.52
C PHE A 90 20.65 40.34 -2.03
N ASP A 91 21.01 41.32 -2.87
CA ASP A 91 21.01 41.25 -4.33
C ASP A 91 22.13 40.40 -4.93
N GLN A 92 23.05 39.89 -4.10
CA GLN A 92 24.11 38.95 -4.48
C GLN A 92 23.91 37.59 -3.78
N PRO A 93 22.87 36.82 -4.16
CA PRO A 93 22.54 35.57 -3.48
C PRO A 93 23.56 34.46 -3.72
N PRO A 94 23.72 33.51 -2.78
CA PRO A 94 24.53 32.31 -2.97
C PRO A 94 24.05 31.48 -4.16
N SER A 95 24.97 30.80 -4.83
CA SER A 95 24.68 29.95 -6.00
C SER A 95 23.70 28.81 -5.71
N ALA A 96 23.56 28.39 -4.45
CA ALA A 96 22.61 27.38 -4.01
C ALA A 96 21.17 27.92 -3.87
N LEU A 97 20.96 29.24 -3.89
CA LEU A 97 19.62 29.83 -3.83
C LEU A 97 18.91 29.69 -5.17
N ARG A 98 17.67 29.21 -5.13
CA ARG A 98 16.73 29.27 -6.25
C ARG A 98 15.47 29.99 -5.80
N SER A 99 14.76 30.57 -6.76
CA SER A 99 13.50 31.24 -6.50
C SER A 99 12.45 30.88 -7.52
N PHE A 100 11.19 30.82 -7.09
CA PHE A 100 10.03 30.66 -7.96
C PHE A 100 8.92 31.64 -7.58
N SER A 101 8.03 31.93 -8.55
CA SER A 101 6.89 32.84 -8.37
C SER A 101 5.56 32.12 -8.60
N ALA A 102 5.09 31.36 -7.60
CA ALA A 102 3.75 30.73 -7.65
C ALA A 102 2.58 31.72 -7.50
N THR A 103 2.87 32.93 -7.03
CA THR A 103 1.93 34.05 -7.01
C THR A 103 2.55 35.16 -7.85
N PRO A 104 1.82 35.79 -8.80
CA PRO A 104 2.38 36.82 -9.64
C PRO A 104 3.05 37.92 -8.80
N ARG A 105 4.31 38.24 -9.13
CA ARG A 105 5.14 39.25 -8.47
C ARG A 105 5.61 38.90 -7.05
N ILE A 106 5.46 37.66 -6.59
CA ILE A 106 5.96 37.18 -5.29
C ILE A 106 6.98 36.07 -5.50
N ALA A 107 8.26 36.41 -5.30
CA ALA A 107 9.36 35.47 -5.33
C ALA A 107 9.47 34.71 -4.00
N ARG A 108 9.72 33.41 -4.08
CA ARG A 108 9.93 32.50 -2.96
C ARG A 108 11.29 31.86 -3.07
N GLY A 109 12.19 32.17 -2.15
CA GLY A 109 13.56 31.68 -2.13
C GLY A 109 13.70 30.38 -1.35
N PHE A 110 14.38 29.40 -1.93
CA PHE A 110 14.65 28.11 -1.32
C PHE A 110 16.06 27.60 -1.68
N CYS A 111 16.58 26.68 -0.87
CA CYS A 111 17.84 26.01 -1.15
C CYS A 111 17.65 24.91 -2.20
N ALA A 112 18.40 24.97 -3.30
CA ALA A 112 18.37 23.95 -4.34
C ALA A 112 18.91 22.59 -3.87
N THR A 113 19.78 22.59 -2.85
CA THR A 113 20.45 21.39 -2.35
C THR A 113 19.55 20.58 -1.42
N CYS A 114 18.88 21.24 -0.47
CA CYS A 114 18.09 20.55 0.56
C CYS A 114 16.60 20.94 0.57
N GLY A 115 16.14 21.75 -0.38
CA GLY A 115 14.75 22.22 -0.46
C GLY A 115 14.35 23.26 0.61
N GLY A 116 15.25 23.65 1.52
CA GLY A 116 14.92 24.52 2.65
C GLY A 116 14.34 25.87 2.22
N PHE A 117 13.11 26.17 2.65
CA PHE A 117 12.36 27.36 2.26
C PHE A 117 12.71 28.57 3.15
N LEU A 118 13.44 29.55 2.58
CA LEU A 118 14.09 30.61 3.37
C LEU A 118 13.27 31.89 3.49
N PHE A 119 12.67 32.35 2.41
CA PHE A 119 11.97 33.63 2.42
C PHE A 119 10.96 33.76 1.30
N TRP A 120 10.12 34.77 1.41
CA TRP A 120 9.35 35.31 0.29
C TRP A 120 9.46 36.83 0.24
N MET A 121 9.30 37.40 -0.95
CA MET A 121 9.32 38.85 -1.15
C MET A 121 8.55 39.23 -2.41
N LYS A 122 8.15 40.50 -2.50
CA LYS A 122 7.65 41.06 -3.77
C LYS A 122 8.82 41.29 -4.73
N GLU A 123 8.65 41.03 -6.03
CA GLU A 123 9.71 41.18 -7.05
C GLU A 123 10.28 42.61 -7.16
N LYS A 124 9.57 43.63 -6.64
CA LYS A 124 10.05 45.01 -6.49
C LYS A 124 9.87 45.54 -5.05
N GLY A 125 9.79 44.63 -4.09
CA GLY A 125 9.62 44.98 -2.67
C GLY A 125 10.94 45.34 -2.02
N ASP A 126 10.90 46.30 -1.10
CA ASP A 126 11.98 46.69 -0.19
C ASP A 126 12.00 45.86 1.09
N THR A 127 11.06 44.92 1.25
CA THR A 127 10.95 44.03 2.42
C THR A 127 11.03 42.56 2.03
N VAL A 128 11.73 41.77 2.83
CA VAL A 128 11.80 40.30 2.74
C VAL A 128 11.17 39.66 3.97
N GLY A 129 10.27 38.71 3.75
CA GLY A 129 9.67 37.88 4.79
C GLY A 129 10.49 36.62 4.99
N SER A 130 11.41 36.63 5.96
CA SER A 130 12.26 35.49 6.30
C SER A 130 11.49 34.47 7.14
N THR A 131 11.59 33.19 6.78
CA THR A 131 10.93 32.08 7.49
C THR A 131 11.60 31.83 8.84
N VAL A 132 10.85 31.93 9.93
CA VAL A 132 11.38 31.79 11.30
C VAL A 132 11.99 30.41 11.55
N GLY A 133 11.48 29.36 10.91
CA GLY A 133 12.03 28.00 11.01
C GLY A 133 13.43 27.82 10.42
N THR A 134 13.99 28.86 9.80
CA THR A 134 15.37 28.85 9.27
C THR A 134 16.33 29.67 10.12
N ILE A 135 15.86 30.29 11.21
CA ILE A 135 16.68 31.01 12.18
C ILE A 135 17.42 30.00 13.05
N ASP A 136 18.68 30.27 13.36
CA ASP A 136 19.48 29.37 14.18
C ASP A 136 18.84 29.16 15.56
N PRO A 137 18.87 27.91 16.10
CA PRO A 137 18.29 27.58 17.39
C PRO A 137 18.70 28.53 18.53
N LEU A 138 19.95 29.01 18.53
CA LEU A 138 20.47 29.99 19.50
C LEU A 138 19.53 31.18 19.73
N PHE A 139 18.95 31.74 18.66
CA PHE A 139 18.09 32.91 18.77
C PHE A 139 16.64 32.54 19.10
N LEU A 140 16.24 31.29 18.94
CA LEU A 140 14.88 30.83 19.24
C LEU A 140 14.76 30.32 20.68
N VAL A 141 15.71 29.52 21.15
CA VAL A 141 15.64 28.85 22.45
C VAL A 141 16.66 29.36 23.48
N GLY A 142 17.61 30.19 23.06
CA GLY A 142 18.66 30.75 23.93
C GLY A 142 19.89 29.86 24.08
N PRO A 143 20.96 30.36 24.75
CA PRO A 143 22.20 29.62 24.99
C PRO A 143 21.99 28.26 25.69
N SER A 144 22.63 27.21 25.20
CA SER A 144 22.64 25.89 25.85
C SER A 144 23.96 25.15 25.60
N ASP A 145 24.20 24.09 26.37
CA ASP A 145 25.35 23.19 26.17
C ASP A 145 25.14 22.26 24.94
N ASP A 146 24.04 22.43 24.21
CA ASP A 146 23.79 21.71 22.96
C ASP A 146 24.83 22.16 21.91
N PRO A 147 25.62 21.22 21.36
CA PRO A 147 26.60 21.50 20.33
C PRO A 147 26.02 22.05 19.03
N GLU A 148 24.70 22.15 18.85
CA GLU A 148 24.06 22.80 17.70
C GLU A 148 23.55 24.23 17.99
N VAL A 149 23.50 24.63 19.27
CA VAL A 149 22.93 25.91 19.71
C VAL A 149 24.03 26.91 20.05
N GLY A 150 25.03 26.51 20.82
CA GLY A 150 26.10 27.40 21.28
C GLY A 150 25.66 28.42 22.34
N HIS A 151 26.55 29.40 22.63
CA HIS A 151 26.38 30.29 23.80
C HIS A 151 26.36 31.81 23.52
N VAL A 152 26.92 32.24 22.39
CA VAL A 152 27.05 33.66 22.01
C VAL A 152 26.77 33.81 20.51
N ASP A 153 26.34 34.99 20.09
CA ASP A 153 26.13 35.27 18.67
C ASP A 153 27.45 35.38 17.89
N ILE A 154 27.33 35.53 16.57
CA ILE A 154 28.48 35.63 15.65
C ILE A 154 29.36 36.87 15.88
N ASP A 155 28.90 37.86 16.64
CA ASP A 155 29.65 39.05 17.06
C ASP A 155 30.18 38.92 18.51
N GLY A 156 29.99 37.75 19.14
CA GLY A 156 30.41 37.46 20.51
C GLY A 156 29.50 38.06 21.60
N ASN A 157 28.31 38.57 21.24
CA ASN A 157 27.37 39.10 22.22
C ASN A 157 26.60 37.97 22.91
N ARG A 158 26.25 38.19 24.18
CA ARG A 158 25.40 37.27 24.94
C ARG A 158 23.94 37.35 24.49
N ILE A 159 23.32 36.20 24.33
CA ILE A 159 21.88 36.05 24.08
C ILE A 159 21.16 35.79 25.42
N PRO A 160 19.95 36.33 25.66
CA PRO A 160 19.13 35.98 26.82
C PRO A 160 18.95 34.47 26.96
N LYS A 161 18.82 33.97 28.19
CA LYS A 161 18.77 32.53 28.48
C LYS A 161 17.59 31.84 27.76
N GLU A 162 16.49 32.55 27.64
CA GLU A 162 15.26 32.16 26.97
C GLU A 162 15.26 32.40 25.44
N GLY A 163 16.34 33.00 24.91
CA GLY A 163 16.42 33.41 23.52
C GLY A 163 15.45 34.55 23.18
N TYR A 164 15.11 34.65 21.90
CA TYR A 164 14.14 35.62 21.36
C TYR A 164 12.94 34.93 20.71
N GLY A 165 12.81 33.60 20.82
CA GLY A 165 11.78 32.82 20.13
C GLY A 165 10.36 33.27 20.46
N ALA A 166 10.09 33.68 21.71
CA ALA A 166 8.81 34.29 22.07
C ALA A 166 8.52 35.51 21.18
N LEU A 167 9.46 36.43 21.05
CA LEU A 167 9.29 37.64 20.23
C LEU A 167 9.25 37.35 18.73
N LEU A 168 10.13 36.48 18.23
CA LEU A 168 10.30 36.18 16.79
C LEU A 168 9.22 35.24 16.24
N ALA A 169 8.78 34.26 17.03
CA ALA A 169 7.86 33.21 16.63
C ALA A 169 6.46 33.34 17.26
N GLY A 170 6.28 34.21 18.26
CA GLY A 170 5.04 34.31 19.04
C GLY A 170 3.84 34.88 18.31
N GLY A 171 3.97 35.24 17.02
CA GLY A 171 2.84 35.67 16.18
C GLY A 171 2.20 36.98 16.63
N TYR A 172 2.96 37.87 17.27
CA TYR A 172 2.43 39.12 17.84
C TYR A 172 1.98 40.18 16.83
N GLY A 173 2.24 39.97 15.53
CA GLY A 173 1.90 40.90 14.48
C GLY A 173 0.81 40.43 13.52
N THR A 174 1.10 40.49 12.22
CA THR A 174 0.05 40.38 11.21
C THR A 174 -0.29 38.93 10.90
N HIS A 175 -1.57 38.57 10.93
CA HIS A 175 -2.04 37.29 10.40
C HIS A 175 -2.52 37.47 8.97
N TYR A 176 -1.79 36.89 8.01
CA TYR A 176 -2.16 36.89 6.60
C TYR A 176 -3.17 35.79 6.30
N TRP A 177 -4.21 36.13 5.54
CA TRP A 177 -5.24 35.18 5.06
C TRP A 177 -5.99 34.44 6.19
N CYS A 178 -6.44 35.16 7.23
CA CYS A 178 -7.24 34.60 8.33
C CYS A 178 -8.52 33.87 7.86
N SER A 179 -9.07 34.23 6.70
CA SER A 179 -10.23 33.55 6.11
C SER A 179 -9.98 32.07 5.76
N ASN A 180 -8.71 31.66 5.70
CA ASN A 180 -8.28 30.30 5.39
C ASN A 180 -7.92 29.49 6.64
N GLU A 181 -8.29 30.01 7.83
CA GLU A 181 -8.32 29.23 9.06
C GLU A 181 -9.13 27.95 8.85
N ILE A 182 -8.56 26.81 9.25
CA ILE A 182 -9.23 25.53 9.20
C ILE A 182 -10.11 25.41 10.44
N LYS A 183 -11.42 25.28 10.22
CA LYS A 183 -12.40 25.15 11.28
C LYS A 183 -12.11 23.93 12.17
N GLY A 184 -12.08 24.12 13.48
CA GLY A 184 -11.78 23.09 14.48
C GLY A 184 -10.29 22.71 14.59
N VAL A 185 -9.40 23.29 13.78
CA VAL A 185 -7.96 22.94 13.76
C VAL A 185 -7.12 24.17 14.06
N THR A 186 -7.34 25.26 13.34
CA THR A 186 -6.58 26.49 13.55
C THR A 186 -7.45 27.66 14.01
N ASP A 187 -8.75 27.69 13.71
CA ASP A 187 -9.68 28.79 14.05
C ASP A 187 -9.78 29.16 15.55
N GLY A 188 -9.32 28.29 16.46
CA GLY A 188 -9.29 28.51 17.91
C GLY A 188 -7.90 28.72 18.53
N LEU A 189 -6.82 28.74 17.74
CA LEU A 189 -5.47 28.87 18.28
C LEU A 189 -5.22 30.30 18.78
N ALA A 190 -4.78 30.42 20.05
CA ALA A 190 -4.56 31.71 20.71
C ALA A 190 -3.61 32.64 19.92
N ILE A 191 -2.60 32.07 19.24
CA ILE A 191 -1.64 32.80 18.41
C ILE A 191 -2.27 33.53 17.21
N LEU A 192 -3.46 33.12 16.75
CA LEU A 192 -4.19 33.71 15.61
C LEU A 192 -5.28 34.72 16.08
N GLY A 193 -5.43 34.89 17.40
CA GLY A 193 -6.30 35.89 18.02
C GLY A 193 -5.56 37.19 18.38
N VAL A 194 -4.23 37.21 18.35
CA VAL A 194 -3.39 38.37 18.64
C VAL A 194 -3.09 39.08 17.32
N GLY A 195 -3.53 40.34 17.15
CA GLY A 195 -3.22 41.15 15.95
C GLY A 195 -4.27 41.18 14.83
N ARG A 196 -5.55 40.84 15.10
CA ARG A 196 -6.68 40.91 14.14
C ARG A 196 -7.11 42.35 13.78
N GLU A 197 -6.19 43.26 13.45
CA GLU A 197 -6.59 44.56 12.89
C GLU A 197 -5.45 45.23 12.10
N MET A 198 -5.41 44.95 10.79
CA MET A 198 -5.22 46.03 9.81
C MET A 198 -6.52 46.18 9.04
N ALA A 199 -6.97 47.44 8.97
CA ALA A 199 -8.31 47.88 8.61
C ALA A 199 -8.82 47.28 7.29
N ARG A 200 -10.14 47.04 7.24
CA ARG A 200 -10.96 46.64 6.07
C ARG A 200 -10.80 47.50 4.80
N ASN A 201 -9.94 48.52 4.78
CA ASN A 201 -9.90 49.55 3.75
C ASN A 201 -8.58 49.69 2.96
N GLU A 202 -7.56 48.86 3.19
CA GLU A 202 -6.47 48.73 2.22
C GLU A 202 -6.60 47.42 1.44
N LYS A 203 -7.27 47.49 0.28
CA LYS A 203 -7.17 46.44 -0.74
C LYS A 203 -5.71 46.33 -1.15
N LEU A 204 -5.03 45.24 -0.78
CA LEU A 204 -3.85 44.82 -1.52
C LEU A 204 -4.25 44.68 -3.01
N PRO A 205 -3.44 45.19 -3.96
CA PRO A 205 -3.80 45.26 -5.38
C PRO A 205 -3.68 43.87 -6.03
N LEU A 206 -4.63 43.00 -5.69
CA LEU A 206 -4.85 41.70 -6.32
C LEU A 206 -6.31 41.50 -6.76
N MET A 207 -7.18 42.48 -6.52
CA MET A 207 -8.47 42.60 -7.21
C MET A 207 -8.46 43.91 -7.99
N GLN A 208 -7.79 43.88 -9.15
CA GLN A 208 -8.26 44.69 -10.27
C GLN A 208 -9.24 43.82 -11.04
N ASP A 209 -10.46 44.33 -11.15
CA ASP A 209 -11.51 43.86 -12.03
C ASP A 209 -10.96 43.77 -13.47
N GLY A 210 -11.13 42.60 -14.09
CA GLY A 210 -10.81 42.37 -15.50
C GLY A 210 -9.57 41.50 -15.75
N MET A 211 -9.76 40.18 -15.80
CA MET A 211 -9.12 39.39 -16.84
C MET A 211 -10.15 39.08 -17.94
N PRO A 212 -9.76 39.08 -19.22
CA PRO A 212 -10.69 39.00 -20.34
C PRO A 212 -11.36 37.64 -20.43
N ALA A 213 -12.59 37.67 -20.93
CA ALA A 213 -13.33 36.50 -21.37
C ALA A 213 -12.59 35.73 -22.48
N GLY A 214 -12.68 34.40 -22.41
CA GLY A 214 -12.89 33.57 -23.60
C GLY A 214 -11.68 32.79 -24.15
N THR A 215 -11.64 31.50 -23.80
CA THR A 215 -11.56 30.37 -24.75
C THR A 215 -12.31 29.23 -24.04
N GLY A 216 -13.53 28.81 -24.35
CA GLY A 216 -14.19 28.63 -25.63
C GLY A 216 -14.84 27.24 -25.61
N TYR A 217 -15.88 27.02 -24.80
CA TYR A 217 -16.77 25.87 -24.89
C TYR A 217 -18.22 26.29 -24.60
N PRO A 218 -19.22 25.80 -25.35
CA PRO A 218 -20.58 26.30 -25.30
C PRO A 218 -21.29 25.90 -24.00
N THR A 219 -21.90 26.87 -23.33
CA THR A 219 -22.82 26.64 -22.21
C THR A 219 -24.13 26.02 -22.71
N PRO A 220 -24.65 24.96 -22.05
CA PRO A 220 -25.96 24.40 -22.38
C PRO A 220 -27.11 25.35 -21.98
N PRO A 221 -28.28 25.30 -22.65
CA PRO A 221 -29.37 26.23 -22.38
C PRO A 221 -30.07 25.92 -21.05
N PRO A 222 -30.69 26.92 -20.41
CA PRO A 222 -31.27 26.78 -19.08
C PRO A 222 -32.57 25.97 -19.11
N VAL A 223 -32.64 24.95 -18.26
CA VAL A 223 -33.84 24.12 -18.07
C VAL A 223 -34.89 24.90 -17.28
N ARG A 224 -36.03 25.16 -17.93
CA ARG A 224 -37.24 25.72 -17.31
C ARG A 224 -37.89 24.67 -16.40
N THR A 225 -38.05 25.02 -15.14
CA THR A 225 -38.91 24.31 -14.18
C THR A 225 -40.38 24.54 -14.49
N SER A 226 -41.18 23.46 -14.49
CA SER A 226 -42.65 23.52 -14.42
C SER A 226 -43.13 22.60 -13.31
N ARG A 227 -43.99 23.13 -12.44
CA ARG A 227 -44.64 22.44 -11.32
C ARG A 227 -46.07 22.04 -11.68
N SER A 228 -46.56 21.00 -10.98
CA SER A 228 -47.96 20.69 -10.62
C SER A 228 -48.84 20.05 -11.70
N ASN A 229 -49.81 19.14 -11.46
CA ASN A 229 -50.39 18.53 -10.25
C ASN A 229 -51.25 17.30 -10.67
N TRP A 230 -51.30 16.27 -9.81
CA TRP A 230 -52.46 15.42 -9.39
C TRP A 230 -53.33 14.65 -10.40
N LEU A 231 -53.53 13.33 -10.18
CA LEU A 231 -54.78 12.73 -9.65
C LEU A 231 -54.76 11.16 -9.59
N ALA A 232 -55.07 10.64 -8.39
CA ALA A 232 -55.90 9.47 -7.98
C ALA A 232 -55.85 8.07 -8.68
N ILE A 233 -55.33 7.05 -7.95
CA ILE A 233 -55.98 5.84 -7.32
C ILE A 233 -57.32 5.32 -7.94
N PRO A 234 -57.69 3.99 -8.01
CA PRO A 234 -57.40 2.88 -7.06
C PRO A 234 -57.10 1.45 -7.58
N ALA A 235 -56.76 0.61 -6.59
CA ALA A 235 -56.61 -0.84 -6.53
C ALA A 235 -57.75 -1.73 -7.07
N VAL A 236 -57.41 -2.96 -7.50
CA VAL A 236 -58.22 -4.19 -7.33
C VAL A 236 -57.30 -5.40 -7.20
N ALA A 237 -57.72 -6.35 -6.38
CA ALA A 237 -57.00 -7.51 -5.87
C ALA A 237 -57.41 -8.83 -6.56
N PHE A 238 -56.76 -9.93 -6.13
CA PHE A 238 -57.23 -11.32 -6.05
C PHE A 238 -57.02 -12.34 -7.20
N LEU A 239 -56.17 -13.34 -6.86
CA LEU A 239 -56.33 -14.81 -6.89
C LEU A 239 -56.41 -15.63 -8.20
N ALA A 240 -55.48 -16.61 -8.22
CA ALA A 240 -55.64 -18.05 -8.49
C ALA A 240 -55.82 -18.56 -9.92
N LEU A 241 -54.91 -19.45 -10.34
CA LEU A 241 -55.24 -20.87 -10.53
C LEU A 241 -53.98 -21.72 -10.77
N LEU A 242 -53.93 -22.81 -9.99
CA LEU A 242 -53.16 -24.02 -10.23
C LEU A 242 -53.40 -24.55 -11.65
N TRP A 243 -52.40 -25.20 -12.26
CA TRP A 243 -52.59 -26.51 -12.88
C TRP A 243 -51.24 -27.22 -13.08
N THR A 244 -51.27 -28.50 -12.75
CA THR A 244 -50.23 -29.52 -12.76
C THR A 244 -49.81 -29.92 -14.17
N ASN A 245 -48.55 -30.28 -14.38
CA ASN A 245 -48.20 -31.63 -14.83
C ASN A 245 -46.69 -31.90 -14.80
N THR A 246 -46.43 -33.17 -14.52
CA THR A 246 -45.21 -33.94 -14.26
C THR A 246 -44.28 -34.15 -15.47
N ILE A 247 -43.04 -34.61 -15.16
CA ILE A 247 -42.07 -35.44 -15.94
C ILE A 247 -40.82 -34.64 -16.41
N PRO A 248 -39.56 -35.18 -16.34
CA PRO A 248 -38.93 -36.11 -15.40
C PRO A 248 -37.58 -35.58 -14.83
N ILE A 249 -37.18 -36.11 -13.68
CA ILE A 249 -35.81 -36.00 -13.17
C ILE A 249 -34.94 -36.98 -13.98
N THR A 250 -34.18 -36.49 -14.94
CA THR A 250 -33.02 -37.20 -15.48
C THR A 250 -31.87 -37.03 -14.50
N GLY A 251 -31.39 -38.16 -13.97
CA GLY A 251 -30.30 -38.21 -13.01
C GLY A 251 -29.06 -37.52 -13.54
N PHE A 252 -28.61 -36.49 -12.81
CA PHE A 252 -27.22 -36.10 -12.82
C PHE A 252 -26.42 -37.26 -12.21
N GLY A 253 -25.79 -38.03 -13.09
CA GLY A 253 -24.76 -38.96 -12.71
C GLY A 253 -23.76 -38.23 -11.84
N HIS A 254 -23.67 -38.65 -10.58
CA HIS A 254 -22.54 -38.31 -9.74
C HIS A 254 -21.31 -38.85 -10.46
N GLY A 255 -20.58 -37.98 -11.15
CA GLY A 255 -19.21 -38.26 -11.53
C GLY A 255 -18.48 -38.61 -10.24
N HIS A 256 -18.17 -39.90 -10.08
CA HIS A 256 -17.26 -40.34 -9.06
C HIS A 256 -15.93 -39.61 -9.29
N HIS A 257 -15.69 -38.53 -8.55
CA HIS A 257 -14.34 -38.04 -8.34
C HIS A 257 -13.57 -39.20 -7.75
N HIS A 258 -12.68 -39.78 -8.57
CA HIS A 258 -11.68 -40.72 -8.10
C HIS A 258 -10.86 -40.01 -7.02
N ARG A 259 -11.15 -40.31 -5.76
CA ARG A 259 -10.26 -40.01 -4.65
C ARG A 259 -8.91 -40.65 -4.96
N PRO A 260 -7.78 -39.91 -4.96
CA PRO A 260 -6.47 -40.53 -4.96
C PRO A 260 -6.40 -41.46 -3.75
N GLY A 261 -6.11 -42.74 -3.99
CA GLY A 261 -6.05 -43.73 -2.92
C GLY A 261 -5.00 -43.34 -1.86
N HIS A 262 -5.32 -43.64 -0.60
CA HIS A 262 -4.39 -43.62 0.53
C HIS A 262 -3.14 -44.47 0.21
N ASN A 263 -2.11 -43.85 -0.37
CA ASN A 263 -0.88 -44.52 -0.78
C ASN A 263 0.33 -43.84 -0.15
N ASP A 264 1.21 -44.67 0.43
CA ASP A 264 2.58 -44.46 0.91
C ASP A 264 3.20 -43.06 0.68
N ILE A 265 3.76 -42.46 1.74
CA ILE A 265 4.57 -41.23 1.72
C ILE A 265 5.62 -41.25 0.58
N ALA A 266 6.09 -42.44 0.18
CA ALA A 266 6.99 -42.60 -0.96
C ALA A 266 6.46 -42.01 -2.29
N ASN A 267 5.15 -42.04 -2.54
CA ASN A 267 4.53 -41.55 -3.77
C ASN A 267 3.97 -40.13 -3.67
N GLN A 268 3.92 -39.57 -2.46
CA GLN A 268 3.39 -38.23 -2.21
C GLN A 268 4.55 -37.23 -2.26
N CYS A 269 4.43 -36.17 -3.06
CA CYS A 269 5.52 -35.29 -3.53
C CYS A 269 6.48 -35.91 -4.56
N ARG A 270 5.99 -36.09 -5.79
CA ARG A 270 6.82 -36.42 -6.97
C ARG A 270 7.48 -35.16 -7.49
N GLN A 271 8.80 -35.19 -7.63
CA GLN A 271 9.57 -34.13 -8.31
C GLN A 271 9.71 -34.48 -9.79
N VAL A 272 9.87 -33.45 -10.62
CA VAL A 272 10.11 -33.56 -12.06
C VAL A 272 11.59 -33.32 -12.35
N ASP A 273 12.08 -33.82 -13.49
CA ASP A 273 13.44 -33.49 -13.91
C ASP A 273 13.54 -31.99 -14.29
N PRO A 274 14.73 -31.38 -14.16
CA PRO A 274 14.98 -30.03 -14.66
C PRO A 274 14.55 -29.86 -16.12
N LEU A 275 13.78 -28.82 -16.41
CA LEU A 275 13.27 -28.53 -17.75
C LEU A 275 13.97 -27.30 -18.34
N PHE A 276 14.79 -27.54 -19.36
CA PHE A 276 15.48 -26.50 -20.13
C PHE A 276 14.78 -26.31 -21.49
N PRO A 277 14.66 -25.08 -21.99
CA PRO A 277 14.05 -24.88 -23.29
C PRO A 277 14.96 -25.36 -24.42
N SER A 278 14.37 -25.96 -25.47
CA SER A 278 15.07 -26.63 -26.56
C SER A 278 15.89 -25.69 -27.46
N GLN A 279 15.48 -24.42 -27.59
CA GLN A 279 16.16 -23.42 -28.43
C GLN A 279 17.48 -22.93 -27.81
N SER A 280 18.58 -23.64 -28.11
CA SER A 280 19.93 -23.28 -27.67
C SER A 280 20.52 -22.03 -28.36
N SER A 281 19.92 -21.55 -29.45
CA SER A 281 20.40 -20.37 -30.20
C SER A 281 20.31 -19.05 -29.43
N LEU A 282 19.59 -19.02 -28.31
CA LEU A 282 19.48 -17.87 -27.42
C LEU A 282 20.58 -17.83 -26.34
N GLY A 283 21.62 -18.66 -26.46
CA GLY A 283 22.67 -18.78 -25.44
C GLY A 283 23.37 -17.46 -25.08
N SER A 284 23.57 -16.55 -26.05
CA SER A 284 24.15 -15.23 -25.76
C SER A 284 23.23 -14.35 -24.90
N MET A 285 21.92 -14.50 -25.01
CA MET A 285 20.94 -13.85 -24.13
C MET A 285 21.05 -14.42 -22.72
N ASP A 286 21.09 -15.75 -22.58
CA ASP A 286 21.20 -16.40 -21.26
C ASP A 286 22.52 -16.02 -20.55
N GLU A 287 23.63 -15.92 -21.29
CA GLU A 287 24.91 -15.39 -20.79
C GLU A 287 24.81 -13.92 -20.38
N TYR A 288 24.14 -13.08 -21.17
CA TYR A 288 23.92 -11.68 -20.84
C TYR A 288 23.08 -11.51 -19.58
N LEU A 289 21.96 -12.22 -19.44
CA LEU A 289 21.11 -12.17 -18.25
C LEU A 289 21.85 -12.63 -16.98
N ALA A 290 22.87 -13.50 -17.12
CA ALA A 290 23.72 -13.92 -16.02
C ALA A 290 24.88 -12.95 -15.71
N SER A 291 25.06 -11.90 -16.51
CA SER A 291 26.19 -10.98 -16.39
C SER A 291 25.99 -9.88 -15.35
N SER A 292 27.09 -9.34 -14.82
CA SER A 292 27.06 -8.15 -13.97
C SER A 292 26.60 -6.90 -14.72
N GLN A 293 26.76 -6.86 -16.05
CA GLN A 293 26.25 -5.78 -16.89
C GLN A 293 24.72 -5.75 -16.85
N PHE A 294 24.07 -6.90 -17.01
CA PHE A 294 22.61 -6.98 -16.91
C PHE A 294 22.11 -6.65 -15.50
N LEU A 295 22.78 -7.15 -14.46
CA LEU A 295 22.44 -6.81 -13.07
C LEU A 295 22.42 -5.30 -12.83
N ASN A 296 23.45 -4.57 -13.28
CA ASN A 296 23.52 -3.11 -13.11
C ASN A 296 22.45 -2.37 -13.94
N ALA A 297 22.17 -2.86 -15.15
CA ALA A 297 21.09 -2.30 -15.98
C ALA A 297 19.72 -2.53 -15.33
N SER A 298 19.48 -3.73 -14.82
CA SER A 298 18.25 -4.12 -14.15
C SER A 298 18.04 -3.36 -12.83
N ALA A 299 19.09 -3.16 -12.04
CA ALA A 299 19.04 -2.29 -10.86
C ALA A 299 18.64 -0.85 -11.23
N SER A 300 19.11 -0.34 -12.37
CA SER A 300 18.72 1.00 -12.85
C SER A 300 17.25 1.07 -13.29
N ARG A 301 16.73 0.01 -13.93
CA ARG A 301 15.30 -0.08 -14.30
C ARG A 301 14.42 -0.17 -13.06
N MET A 302 14.79 -1.04 -12.13
CA MET A 302 14.10 -1.17 -10.84
C MET A 302 14.10 0.15 -10.04
N ALA A 303 15.24 0.86 -10.01
CA ALA A 303 15.32 2.17 -9.37
C ALA A 303 14.33 3.17 -9.99
N GLY A 304 14.27 3.23 -11.33
CA GLY A 304 13.32 4.07 -12.04
C GLY A 304 11.87 3.72 -11.75
N ALA A 305 11.56 2.43 -11.60
CA ALA A 305 10.21 1.97 -11.25
C ALA A 305 9.82 2.38 -9.82
N VAL A 306 10.72 2.21 -8.85
CA VAL A 306 10.52 2.62 -7.45
C VAL A 306 10.36 4.14 -7.31
N GLN A 307 11.07 4.93 -8.12
CA GLN A 307 10.99 6.40 -8.10
C GLN A 307 9.62 6.96 -8.51
N VAL A 308 8.78 6.17 -9.18
CA VAL A 308 7.40 6.55 -9.49
C VAL A 308 6.47 6.06 -8.37
N ALA A 309 6.08 6.95 -7.47
CA ALA A 309 5.31 6.61 -6.25
C ALA A 309 3.82 6.30 -6.53
N THR A 310 3.55 5.14 -7.13
CA THR A 310 2.23 4.59 -7.48
C THR A 310 1.42 4.11 -6.27
N GLN A 311 1.28 4.95 -5.24
CA GLN A 311 0.60 4.57 -4.01
C GLN A 311 -0.93 4.52 -4.17
N SER A 312 -1.57 3.45 -3.73
CA SER A 312 -3.03 3.32 -3.61
C SER A 312 -3.45 3.43 -2.13
N PHE A 313 -4.71 3.79 -1.85
CA PHE A 313 -5.21 4.03 -0.48
C PHE A 313 -6.59 3.40 -0.34
N ASP A 314 -6.98 2.89 0.85
CA ASP A 314 -8.29 2.25 1.10
C ASP A 314 -9.50 3.04 0.56
N LYS A 315 -9.37 4.36 0.47
CA LYS A 315 -10.36 5.26 -0.11
C LYS A 315 -9.77 6.03 -1.27
N MET A 316 -9.81 5.44 -2.45
CA MET A 316 -9.63 6.13 -3.73
C MET A 316 -10.98 6.56 -4.31
N GLY A 317 -11.04 7.77 -4.87
CA GLY A 317 -12.21 8.22 -5.62
C GLY A 317 -12.26 7.62 -7.03
N PRO A 318 -13.30 7.92 -7.81
CA PRO A 318 -13.43 7.40 -9.17
C PRO A 318 -12.25 7.78 -10.08
N ILE A 319 -11.90 6.87 -10.99
CA ILE A 319 -10.89 7.12 -12.04
C ILE A 319 -11.36 8.29 -12.92
N GLY A 320 -10.43 9.20 -13.25
CA GLY A 320 -10.70 10.44 -13.99
C GLY A 320 -11.21 11.60 -13.14
N GLU A 321 -11.63 11.36 -11.90
CA GLU A 321 -12.02 12.40 -10.94
C GLU A 321 -10.96 12.56 -9.83
N ASP A 322 -10.46 11.46 -9.29
CA ASP A 322 -9.41 11.46 -8.27
C ASP A 322 -8.02 11.51 -8.90
N LYS A 323 -7.38 12.67 -8.78
CA LYS A 323 -6.05 12.93 -9.34
C LYS A 323 -4.93 12.06 -8.76
N ARG A 324 -5.19 11.33 -7.67
CA ARG A 324 -4.20 10.37 -7.16
C ARG A 324 -3.92 9.25 -8.17
N TRP A 325 -4.86 8.94 -9.07
CA TRP A 325 -4.64 8.01 -10.18
C TRP A 325 -3.67 8.54 -11.24
N ASP A 326 -3.48 9.86 -11.36
CA ASP A 326 -2.68 10.47 -12.43
C ASP A 326 -1.22 9.98 -12.44
N VAL A 327 -0.70 9.51 -11.30
CA VAL A 327 0.66 8.94 -11.19
C VAL A 327 0.83 7.69 -12.08
N MET A 328 -0.24 6.95 -12.36
CA MET A 328 -0.21 5.77 -13.23
C MET A 328 0.10 6.14 -14.69
N TYR A 329 -0.22 7.37 -15.14
CA TYR A 329 0.24 7.83 -16.44
C TYR A 329 1.77 7.96 -16.48
N SER A 330 2.37 8.51 -15.42
CA SER A 330 3.82 8.62 -15.33
C SER A 330 4.51 7.25 -15.27
N PHE A 331 3.87 6.26 -14.64
CA PHE A 331 4.38 4.89 -14.63
C PHE A 331 4.28 4.23 -16.01
N ALA A 332 3.16 4.40 -16.72
CA ALA A 332 3.04 3.93 -18.10
C ALA A 332 4.08 4.57 -19.03
N ASP A 333 4.32 5.88 -18.93
CA ASP A 333 5.35 6.59 -19.69
C ASP A 333 6.76 6.05 -19.37
N PHE A 334 7.00 5.72 -18.10
CA PHE A 334 8.25 5.10 -17.66
C PHE A 334 8.44 3.71 -18.29
N LEU A 335 7.41 2.87 -18.30
CA LEU A 335 7.46 1.53 -18.91
C LEU A 335 7.70 1.62 -20.42
N GLU A 336 7.01 2.52 -21.13
CA GLU A 336 7.18 2.72 -22.58
C GLU A 336 8.62 3.11 -22.94
N LYS A 337 9.21 4.02 -22.16
CA LYS A 337 10.59 4.45 -22.36
C LYS A 337 11.60 3.34 -22.02
N THR A 338 11.30 2.52 -21.02
CA THR A 338 12.24 1.53 -20.47
C THR A 338 12.24 0.22 -21.26
N PHE A 339 11.11 -0.13 -21.89
CA PHE A 339 10.90 -1.37 -22.64
C PHE A 339 10.39 -1.09 -24.06
N PRO A 340 11.20 -0.43 -24.90
CA PRO A 340 10.79 -0.02 -26.23
C PRO A 340 10.51 -1.20 -27.17
N LEU A 341 11.21 -2.33 -27.05
CA LEU A 341 10.94 -3.48 -27.92
C LEU A 341 9.59 -4.13 -27.59
N VAL A 342 9.29 -4.33 -26.30
CA VAL A 342 7.97 -4.78 -25.84
C VAL A 342 6.87 -3.88 -26.41
N HIS A 343 6.98 -2.55 -26.24
CA HIS A 343 5.95 -1.61 -26.70
C HIS A 343 5.82 -1.52 -28.22
N SER A 344 6.90 -1.79 -28.96
CA SER A 344 6.88 -1.75 -30.42
C SER A 344 6.44 -3.07 -31.07
N THR A 345 6.59 -4.19 -30.36
CA THR A 345 6.34 -5.54 -30.88
C THR A 345 5.02 -6.14 -30.40
N MET A 346 4.66 -5.90 -29.13
CA MET A 346 3.42 -6.42 -28.54
C MET A 346 2.27 -5.43 -28.70
N THR A 347 1.04 -5.94 -28.76
CA THR A 347 -0.15 -5.09 -28.74
C THR A 347 -0.44 -4.68 -27.29
N LEU A 348 -0.42 -3.39 -26.99
CA LEU A 348 -0.83 -2.84 -25.70
C LEU A 348 -2.28 -2.37 -25.74
N GLU A 349 -3.11 -2.90 -24.83
CA GLU A 349 -4.47 -2.46 -24.58
C GLU A 349 -4.61 -1.96 -23.14
N LYS A 350 -5.16 -0.75 -22.98
CA LYS A 350 -5.40 -0.15 -21.66
C LYS A 350 -6.84 -0.44 -21.20
N VAL A 351 -6.98 -1.25 -20.16
CA VAL A 351 -8.26 -1.66 -19.57
C VAL A 351 -8.56 -0.77 -18.36
N ASN A 352 -9.78 -0.24 -18.32
CA ASN A 352 -10.21 0.72 -17.29
C ASN A 352 -9.19 1.85 -17.04
N THR A 353 -8.64 2.41 -18.12
CA THR A 353 -7.63 3.50 -18.15
C THR A 353 -6.20 3.08 -17.81
N HIS A 354 -5.97 2.41 -16.68
CA HIS A 354 -4.61 2.16 -16.15
C HIS A 354 -4.19 0.69 -16.10
N GLY A 355 -5.11 -0.25 -16.28
CA GLY A 355 -4.77 -1.68 -16.42
C GLY A 355 -4.09 -1.92 -17.75
N LEU A 356 -2.98 -2.66 -17.76
CA LEU A 356 -2.19 -2.86 -18.98
C LEU A 356 -2.29 -4.32 -19.42
N VAL A 357 -2.72 -4.55 -20.65
CA VAL A 357 -2.68 -5.86 -21.30
C VAL A 357 -1.74 -5.80 -22.48
N PHE A 358 -0.58 -6.44 -22.39
CA PHE A 358 0.32 -6.65 -23.52
C PHE A 358 0.09 -8.04 -24.10
N THR A 359 -0.19 -8.13 -25.39
CA THR A 359 -0.38 -9.40 -26.09
C THR A 359 0.73 -9.60 -27.12
N TRP A 360 1.55 -10.63 -26.92
CA TRP A 360 2.48 -11.13 -27.93
C TRP A 360 1.81 -12.30 -28.64
N GLN A 361 1.26 -12.02 -29.82
CA GLN A 361 0.49 -13.00 -30.58
C GLN A 361 1.39 -14.17 -31.00
N GLY A 362 1.02 -15.38 -30.58
CA GLY A 362 1.69 -16.60 -30.99
C GLY A 362 1.28 -17.02 -32.41
N SER A 363 2.14 -17.77 -33.10
CA SER A 363 1.86 -18.25 -34.46
C SER A 363 0.78 -19.34 -34.53
N ASN A 364 0.43 -19.98 -33.40
CA ASN A 364 -0.56 -21.05 -33.33
C ASN A 364 -1.77 -20.64 -32.47
N GLU A 365 -2.85 -20.21 -33.12
CA GLU A 365 -4.08 -19.76 -32.46
C GLU A 365 -4.85 -20.87 -31.72
N SER A 366 -4.52 -22.16 -31.95
CA SER A 366 -5.17 -23.26 -31.25
C SER A 366 -4.62 -23.49 -29.84
N LEU A 367 -3.45 -22.94 -29.53
CA LEU A 367 -2.82 -23.04 -28.21
C LEU A 367 -3.40 -21.97 -27.26
N LYS A 368 -3.92 -22.41 -26.11
CA LYS A 368 -4.36 -21.50 -25.04
C LYS A 368 -3.19 -20.59 -24.59
N PRO A 369 -3.40 -19.30 -24.33
CA PRO A 369 -2.33 -18.38 -23.95
C PRO A 369 -1.73 -18.68 -22.58
N THR A 370 -0.47 -18.29 -22.41
CA THR A 370 0.19 -18.13 -21.10
C THR A 370 -0.09 -16.72 -20.59
N VAL A 371 -0.58 -16.59 -19.36
CA VAL A 371 -0.85 -15.29 -18.74
C VAL A 371 0.12 -15.06 -17.58
N LEU A 372 0.90 -13.99 -17.65
CA LEU A 372 1.74 -13.51 -16.55
C LEU A 372 1.14 -12.23 -15.98
N MET A 373 0.99 -12.18 -14.67
CA MET A 373 0.41 -11.08 -13.92
C MET A 373 1.45 -10.45 -12.99
N ALA A 374 1.19 -9.19 -12.66
CA ALA A 374 1.85 -8.40 -11.62
C ALA A 374 0.97 -7.15 -11.39
N HIS A 375 1.27 -6.35 -10.37
CA HIS A 375 0.57 -5.08 -10.15
C HIS A 375 1.51 -3.87 -10.17
N GLN A 376 0.94 -2.70 -10.43
CA GLN A 376 1.67 -1.44 -10.58
C GLN A 376 1.69 -0.62 -9.29
N ASP A 377 0.68 -0.77 -8.45
CA ASP A 377 0.51 0.05 -7.25
C ASP A 377 1.35 -0.46 -6.08
N THR A 378 1.31 0.29 -4.99
CA THR A 378 2.07 0.01 -3.78
C THR A 378 1.27 0.52 -2.59
N VAL A 379 1.44 -0.10 -1.42
CA VAL A 379 0.89 0.52 -0.19
C VAL A 379 1.51 1.91 0.08
N PRO A 380 0.79 2.80 0.77
CA PRO A 380 1.32 4.09 1.17
C PRO A 380 2.55 3.99 2.08
N VAL A 381 3.37 5.02 2.07
CA VAL A 381 4.41 5.23 3.08
C VAL A 381 3.88 6.16 4.16
N GLU A 382 3.80 5.66 5.39
CA GLU A 382 3.37 6.45 6.54
C GLU A 382 4.35 7.60 6.79
N THR A 383 3.84 8.83 6.90
CA THR A 383 4.69 10.02 7.00
C THR A 383 5.52 10.00 8.28
N SER A 384 4.98 9.45 9.37
CA SER A 384 5.73 9.33 10.64
C SER A 384 6.87 8.31 10.60
N THR A 385 6.87 7.39 9.63
CA THR A 385 7.92 6.37 9.51
C THR A 385 9.04 6.77 8.55
N ILE A 386 8.89 7.83 7.75
CA ILE A 386 9.91 8.27 6.76
C ILE A 386 11.31 8.39 7.38
N GLY A 387 11.43 8.95 8.59
CA GLY A 387 12.72 9.09 9.28
C GLY A 387 13.33 7.79 9.81
N GLN A 388 12.60 6.67 9.71
CA GLN A 388 13.06 5.33 10.09
C GLN A 388 13.62 4.57 8.89
N TRP A 389 13.37 5.04 7.66
CA TRP A 389 13.92 4.41 6.48
C TRP A 389 15.42 4.68 6.36
N THR A 390 16.20 3.62 6.15
CA THR A 390 17.64 3.67 5.88
C THR A 390 17.91 4.45 4.59
N HIS A 391 17.09 4.22 3.56
CA HIS A 391 17.09 4.97 2.30
C HIS A 391 15.71 5.56 2.04
N PRO A 392 15.57 6.79 1.50
CA PRO A 392 14.25 7.38 1.26
C PRO A 392 13.37 6.43 0.45
N PRO A 393 12.08 6.30 0.81
CA PRO A 393 11.21 5.22 0.33
C PRO A 393 11.03 5.17 -1.19
N PHE A 394 11.19 6.30 -1.88
CA PHE A 394 11.08 6.39 -3.34
C PHE A 394 12.40 6.83 -3.99
N SER A 395 13.54 6.57 -3.34
CA SER A 395 14.86 6.85 -3.90
C SER A 395 15.26 5.85 -4.99
N GLY A 396 14.89 4.58 -4.80
CA GLY A 396 15.37 3.48 -5.64
C GLY A 396 16.88 3.26 -5.46
N GLU A 397 17.43 3.53 -4.28
CA GLU A 397 18.87 3.38 -4.03
C GLU A 397 19.30 1.92 -4.19
N PHE A 398 20.35 1.68 -4.96
CA PHE A 398 21.02 0.39 -5.05
C PHE A 398 22.34 0.43 -4.27
N ASP A 399 22.45 -0.37 -3.20
CA ASP A 399 23.63 -0.37 -2.31
C ASP A 399 24.74 -1.34 -2.75
N GLY A 400 24.58 -1.99 -3.91
CA GLY A 400 25.47 -3.03 -4.43
C GLY A 400 24.98 -4.46 -4.18
N LYS A 401 23.99 -4.66 -3.30
CA LYS A 401 23.31 -5.95 -3.08
C LYS A 401 21.79 -5.82 -3.18
N TYR A 402 21.22 -4.88 -2.45
CA TYR A 402 19.79 -4.63 -2.39
C TYR A 402 19.42 -3.32 -3.11
N LEU A 403 18.28 -3.35 -3.78
CA LEU A 403 17.59 -2.16 -4.22
C LEU A 403 16.50 -1.80 -3.21
N TRP A 404 16.58 -0.60 -2.66
CA TRP A 404 15.74 -0.12 -1.56
C TRP A 404 14.62 0.80 -2.05
N GLY A 405 13.43 0.58 -1.50
CA GLY A 405 12.30 1.47 -1.63
C GLY A 405 10.95 0.74 -1.68
N ARG A 406 9.88 1.50 -1.49
CA ARG A 406 8.50 1.02 -1.57
C ARG A 406 8.21 0.53 -2.99
N GLY A 407 7.73 -0.70 -3.08
CA GLY A 407 7.50 -1.40 -4.34
C GLY A 407 8.70 -2.14 -4.89
N ALA A 408 9.86 -2.11 -4.21
CA ALA A 408 11.03 -2.86 -4.64
C ALA A 408 10.80 -4.37 -4.62
N ALA A 409 10.03 -4.87 -3.64
CA ALA A 409 9.67 -6.28 -3.50
C ALA A 409 8.20 -6.55 -3.86
N ASP A 410 7.29 -5.62 -3.60
CA ASP A 410 5.84 -5.80 -3.78
C ASP A 410 5.20 -4.65 -4.58
N ASP A 411 4.92 -4.78 -5.89
CA ASP A 411 5.29 -5.93 -6.75
C ASP A 411 5.99 -5.48 -8.05
N LYS A 412 6.65 -4.31 -8.01
CA LYS A 412 7.35 -3.83 -9.20
C LYS A 412 8.50 -4.75 -9.59
N SER A 413 9.04 -5.55 -8.66
CA SER A 413 10.03 -6.57 -9.01
C SER A 413 9.51 -7.62 -9.98
N SER A 414 8.28 -8.11 -9.82
CA SER A 414 7.73 -9.10 -10.76
C SER A 414 7.38 -8.42 -12.08
N LEU A 415 6.73 -7.25 -12.05
CA LEU A 415 6.38 -6.50 -13.25
C LEU A 415 7.61 -6.18 -14.11
N ILE A 416 8.65 -5.59 -13.51
CA ILE A 416 9.90 -5.26 -14.21
C ILE A 416 10.62 -6.54 -14.64
N GLY A 417 10.61 -7.59 -13.81
CA GLY A 417 11.25 -8.86 -14.15
C GLY A 417 10.64 -9.54 -15.36
N ILE A 418 9.31 -9.52 -15.47
CA ILE A 418 8.54 -10.02 -16.62
C ILE A 418 8.88 -9.19 -17.87
N MET A 419 8.82 -7.86 -17.76
CA MET A 419 9.11 -6.96 -18.90
C MET A 419 10.55 -7.11 -19.39
N GLU A 420 11.53 -7.26 -18.48
CA GLU A 420 12.92 -7.51 -18.82
C GLU A 420 13.13 -8.84 -19.53
N ALA A 421 12.46 -9.90 -19.08
CA ALA A 421 12.54 -11.21 -19.72
C ALA A 421 11.99 -11.17 -21.15
N VAL A 422 10.84 -10.52 -21.35
CA VAL A 422 10.21 -10.41 -22.68
C VAL A 422 11.01 -9.49 -23.60
N GLU A 423 11.49 -8.35 -23.11
CA GLU A 423 12.37 -7.44 -23.88
C GLU A 423 13.62 -8.18 -24.36
N ALA A 424 14.26 -8.98 -23.50
CA ALA A 424 15.43 -9.78 -23.85
C ALA A 424 15.12 -10.88 -24.87
N LEU A 425 13.96 -11.54 -24.76
CA LEU A 425 13.52 -12.54 -25.74
C LEU A 425 13.29 -11.91 -27.13
N ILE A 426 12.63 -10.74 -27.19
CA ILE A 426 12.40 -10.02 -28.45
C ILE A 426 13.75 -9.61 -29.08
N ASP A 427 14.66 -9.03 -28.30
CA ASP A 427 15.99 -8.61 -28.79
C ASP A 427 16.81 -9.80 -29.31
N ALA A 428 16.67 -10.96 -28.68
CA ALA A 428 17.32 -12.20 -29.09
C ALA A 428 16.64 -12.88 -30.30
N GLY A 429 15.56 -12.31 -30.84
CA GLY A 429 14.86 -12.80 -32.02
C GLY A 429 13.93 -13.99 -31.78
N PHE A 430 13.51 -14.21 -30.54
CA PHE A 430 12.48 -15.21 -30.22
C PHE A 430 11.13 -14.80 -30.81
N THR A 431 10.37 -15.78 -31.33
CA THR A 431 9.00 -15.58 -31.80
C THR A 431 8.12 -16.68 -31.23
N PRO A 432 7.08 -16.36 -30.45
CA PRO A 432 6.29 -17.37 -29.76
C PRO A 432 5.38 -18.16 -30.70
N GLU A 433 5.26 -19.46 -30.47
CA GLU A 433 4.19 -20.28 -31.03
C GLU A 433 2.88 -20.10 -30.23
N ARG A 434 2.97 -20.08 -28.90
CA ARG A 434 1.86 -19.87 -27.96
C ARG A 434 1.74 -18.40 -27.60
N THR A 435 0.52 -17.87 -27.64
CA THR A 435 0.28 -16.47 -27.27
C THR A 435 0.71 -16.20 -25.82
N LEU A 436 1.50 -15.15 -25.60
CA LEU A 436 1.86 -14.65 -24.28
C LEU A 436 1.07 -13.37 -23.98
N VAL A 437 0.42 -13.35 -22.81
CA VAL A 437 -0.34 -12.20 -22.31
C VAL A 437 0.30 -11.72 -21.02
N LEU A 438 0.63 -10.44 -20.94
CA LEU A 438 1.03 -9.77 -19.71
C LEU A 438 -0.15 -8.92 -19.23
N SER A 439 -0.64 -9.16 -18.02
CA SER A 439 -1.83 -8.50 -17.46
C SER A 439 -1.45 -7.79 -16.16
N PHE A 440 -1.28 -6.47 -16.21
CA PHE A 440 -0.82 -5.69 -15.06
C PHE A 440 -1.94 -4.87 -14.41
N GLY A 441 -2.27 -5.21 -13.16
CA GLY A 441 -3.19 -4.48 -12.28
C GLY A 441 -2.63 -3.13 -11.82
N PHE A 442 -3.46 -2.30 -11.16
CA PHE A 442 -3.04 -0.97 -10.67
C PHE A 442 -3.71 -0.56 -9.35
N ASP A 443 -4.39 -1.50 -8.69
CA ASP A 443 -5.05 -1.27 -7.41
C ASP A 443 -5.12 -2.54 -6.54
N GLU A 444 -4.17 -3.47 -6.69
CA GLU A 444 -4.13 -4.76 -5.97
C GLU A 444 -4.17 -4.53 -4.46
N GLU A 445 -3.38 -3.55 -3.99
CA GLU A 445 -3.18 -3.22 -2.57
C GLU A 445 -4.45 -2.68 -1.91
N ILE A 446 -5.48 -2.37 -2.71
CA ILE A 446 -6.83 -2.00 -2.28
C ILE A 446 -7.90 -2.93 -2.84
N SER A 447 -7.51 -4.19 -3.06
CA SER A 447 -8.30 -5.34 -3.49
C SER A 447 -8.59 -5.49 -4.99
N GLY A 448 -8.01 -4.70 -5.89
CA GLY A 448 -8.10 -4.96 -7.33
C GLY A 448 -9.46 -4.63 -7.97
N PHE A 449 -10.28 -3.78 -7.32
CA PHE A 449 -11.66 -3.50 -7.74
C PHE A 449 -11.76 -2.79 -9.09
N PHE A 450 -10.74 -2.01 -9.46
CA PHE A 450 -10.70 -1.20 -10.67
C PHE A 450 -9.74 -1.77 -11.73
N GLY A 451 -8.68 -2.46 -11.33
CA GLY A 451 -7.69 -3.08 -12.19
C GLY A 451 -8.05 -4.53 -12.51
N ALA A 452 -7.65 -5.43 -11.63
CA ALA A 452 -7.75 -6.88 -11.87
C ALA A 452 -9.14 -7.39 -12.17
N ARG A 453 -10.19 -6.85 -11.52
CA ARG A 453 -11.56 -7.21 -11.86
C ARG A 453 -11.88 -6.95 -13.34
N TYR A 454 -11.55 -5.76 -13.83
CA TYR A 454 -11.83 -5.38 -15.22
C TYR A 454 -10.90 -6.10 -16.21
N LEU A 455 -9.64 -6.33 -15.83
CA LEU A 455 -8.69 -7.12 -16.61
C LEU A 455 -9.16 -8.58 -16.76
N ALA A 456 -9.62 -9.20 -15.67
CA ALA A 456 -10.17 -10.55 -15.69
C ALA A 456 -11.42 -10.64 -16.57
N GLU A 457 -12.37 -9.71 -16.42
CA GLU A 457 -13.57 -9.62 -17.28
C GLU A 457 -13.18 -9.51 -18.76
N PHE A 458 -12.20 -8.65 -19.08
CA PHE A 458 -11.68 -8.47 -20.43
C PHE A 458 -11.03 -9.73 -21.02
N LEU A 459 -10.17 -10.40 -20.26
CA LEU A 459 -9.52 -11.64 -20.72
C LEU A 459 -10.52 -12.80 -20.81
N LEU A 460 -11.50 -12.86 -19.91
CA LEU A 460 -12.56 -13.87 -19.94
C LEU A 460 -13.48 -13.67 -21.15
N GLU A 461 -13.80 -12.43 -21.53
CA GLU A 461 -14.52 -12.13 -22.77
C GLU A 461 -13.72 -12.59 -24.01
N ARG A 462 -12.40 -12.37 -23.98
CA ARG A 462 -11.51 -12.72 -25.10
C ARG A 462 -11.28 -14.21 -25.28
N TYR A 463 -10.96 -14.91 -24.21
CA TYR A 463 -10.50 -16.32 -24.27
C TYR A 463 -11.55 -17.32 -23.76
N GLY A 464 -12.60 -16.85 -23.08
CA GLY A 464 -13.64 -17.69 -22.51
C GLY A 464 -13.22 -18.37 -21.20
N LYS A 465 -14.20 -19.06 -20.59
CA LYS A 465 -13.98 -19.86 -19.37
C LYS A 465 -13.02 -21.01 -19.67
N ASP A 466 -12.03 -21.22 -18.79
CA ASP A 466 -10.91 -22.14 -19.01
C ASP A 466 -10.12 -21.83 -20.30
N GLY A 467 -10.11 -20.56 -20.71
CA GLY A 467 -9.49 -20.07 -21.95
C GLY A 467 -7.96 -19.96 -21.91
N ALA A 468 -7.34 -19.88 -20.73
CA ALA A 468 -5.88 -19.77 -20.58
C ALA A 468 -5.23 -21.10 -20.17
N ALA A 469 -4.00 -21.35 -20.64
CA ALA A 469 -3.22 -22.54 -20.28
C ALA A 469 -2.78 -22.47 -18.81
N ILE A 470 -2.35 -21.29 -18.39
CA ILE A 470 -1.81 -21.00 -17.06
C ILE A 470 -1.93 -19.51 -16.76
N VAL A 471 -2.11 -19.19 -15.48
CA VAL A 471 -1.89 -17.85 -14.91
C VAL A 471 -0.78 -17.97 -13.88
N VAL A 472 0.25 -17.12 -13.99
CA VAL A 472 1.26 -16.93 -12.94
C VAL A 472 1.17 -15.49 -12.44
N ASP A 473 1.00 -15.32 -11.14
CA ASP A 473 0.90 -14.02 -10.46
C ASP A 473 1.91 -13.93 -9.33
N GLU A 474 1.99 -12.77 -8.67
CA GLU A 474 2.75 -12.59 -7.44
C GLU A 474 2.40 -13.65 -6.38
N GLY A 475 3.33 -13.90 -5.45
CA GLY A 475 3.02 -14.73 -4.30
C GLY A 475 4.20 -15.37 -3.60
N SER A 476 3.99 -16.61 -3.16
CA SER A 476 4.96 -17.35 -2.35
C SER A 476 6.33 -17.48 -3.05
N ALA A 477 7.38 -17.46 -2.24
CA ALA A 477 8.76 -17.43 -2.70
C ALA A 477 9.49 -18.78 -2.53
N ILE A 478 10.77 -18.78 -2.87
CA ILE A 478 11.70 -19.88 -2.58
C ILE A 478 12.36 -19.61 -1.22
N MET A 479 12.45 -20.64 -0.36
CA MET A 479 13.02 -20.50 0.98
C MET A 479 13.64 -21.80 1.49
N GLU A 480 14.58 -21.70 2.43
CA GLU A 480 15.12 -22.88 3.11
C GLU A 480 14.19 -23.32 4.26
N GLN A 481 13.86 -24.61 4.29
CA GLN A 481 13.14 -25.26 5.40
C GLN A 481 13.74 -26.64 5.68
N TRP A 482 13.95 -26.95 6.96
CA TRP A 482 14.45 -28.25 7.42
C TRP A 482 15.76 -28.70 6.73
N GLY A 483 16.66 -27.75 6.46
CA GLY A 483 17.93 -27.99 5.77
C GLY A 483 17.76 -28.32 4.28
N THR A 484 16.71 -27.82 3.63
CA THR A 484 16.42 -28.06 2.21
C THR A 484 15.79 -26.82 1.59
N VAL A 485 16.14 -26.49 0.35
CA VAL A 485 15.53 -25.37 -0.38
C VAL A 485 14.20 -25.82 -0.97
N PHE A 486 13.14 -25.09 -0.65
CA PHE A 486 11.79 -25.30 -1.15
C PHE A 486 11.37 -24.14 -2.04
N ALA A 487 10.92 -24.46 -3.26
CA ALA A 487 10.13 -23.57 -4.08
C ALA A 487 8.65 -23.85 -3.82
N LEU A 488 7.90 -22.80 -3.47
CA LEU A 488 6.58 -22.92 -2.89
C LEU A 488 5.50 -22.22 -3.74
N PRO A 489 5.23 -22.61 -4.99
CA PRO A 489 4.17 -21.98 -5.78
C PRO A 489 2.83 -22.06 -5.05
N GLY A 490 2.20 -20.90 -4.82
CA GLY A 490 0.90 -20.79 -4.17
C GLY A 490 -0.22 -21.30 -5.08
N VAL A 491 -0.84 -22.41 -4.70
CA VAL A 491 -1.91 -23.07 -5.49
C VAL A 491 -3.30 -22.82 -4.94
N ALA A 492 -3.40 -22.21 -3.75
CA ALA A 492 -4.65 -21.81 -3.13
C ALA A 492 -4.41 -20.60 -2.23
N GLU A 493 -5.50 -20.00 -1.79
CA GLU A 493 -5.55 -18.91 -0.84
C GLU A 493 -6.69 -19.13 0.14
N LYS A 494 -6.56 -18.53 1.32
CA LYS A 494 -7.62 -18.55 2.32
C LYS A 494 -8.84 -17.74 1.86
N GLY A 495 -10.01 -18.10 2.36
CA GLY A 495 -11.21 -17.29 2.20
C GLY A 495 -11.18 -16.06 3.09
N TYR A 496 -12.14 -15.16 2.90
CA TYR A 496 -12.20 -13.87 3.58
C TYR A 496 -13.63 -13.51 3.95
N ILE A 497 -13.87 -13.04 5.18
CA ILE A 497 -15.15 -12.45 5.56
C ILE A 497 -14.98 -11.44 6.69
N ASP A 498 -15.45 -10.21 6.45
CA ASP A 498 -15.59 -9.20 7.50
C ASP A 498 -17.02 -9.13 8.01
N ILE A 499 -17.16 -9.08 9.33
CA ILE A 499 -18.47 -9.01 9.98
C ILE A 499 -18.54 -7.76 10.87
N GLU A 500 -19.53 -6.90 10.58
CA GLU A 500 -19.89 -5.77 11.42
C GLU A 500 -20.94 -6.21 12.46
N ILE A 501 -20.66 -5.95 13.72
CA ILE A 501 -21.59 -6.09 14.85
C ILE A 501 -21.94 -4.70 15.37
N VAL A 502 -23.23 -4.38 15.37
CA VAL A 502 -23.76 -3.11 15.85
C VAL A 502 -24.64 -3.35 17.07
N VAL A 503 -24.32 -2.70 18.19
CA VAL A 503 -25.14 -2.71 19.40
C VAL A 503 -25.89 -1.38 19.51
N ARG A 504 -27.22 -1.45 19.56
CA ARG A 504 -28.12 -0.30 19.78
C ARG A 504 -28.68 -0.33 21.18
N MET A 505 -28.35 0.67 21.98
CA MET A 505 -28.77 0.78 23.39
C MET A 505 -29.31 2.19 23.67
N PRO A 506 -30.12 2.39 24.72
CA PRO A 506 -30.51 3.74 25.12
C PRO A 506 -29.29 4.58 25.52
N GLY A 507 -29.26 5.83 25.04
CA GLY A 507 -28.31 6.85 25.47
C GLY A 507 -28.68 7.41 26.85
N GLY A 508 -27.97 8.43 27.29
CA GLY A 508 -28.29 9.11 28.54
C GLY A 508 -27.13 9.89 29.15
N HIS A 509 -27.42 10.53 30.28
CA HIS A 509 -26.44 11.31 31.04
C HIS A 509 -25.59 10.40 31.93
N SER A 510 -24.26 10.56 31.89
CA SER A 510 -23.35 9.68 32.64
C SER A 510 -23.48 9.75 34.17
N SER A 511 -24.16 10.77 34.72
CA SER A 511 -24.39 10.88 36.19
C SER A 511 -25.47 9.93 36.73
N VAL A 512 -26.29 9.35 35.84
CA VAL A 512 -27.31 8.36 36.20
C VAL A 512 -27.25 7.22 35.18
N PRO A 513 -26.16 6.43 35.16
CA PRO A 513 -26.00 5.40 34.15
C PRO A 513 -26.90 4.19 34.45
N PRO A 514 -27.42 3.50 33.42
CA PRO A 514 -28.00 2.17 33.60
C PRO A 514 -26.90 1.18 33.99
N LYS A 515 -27.30 -0.02 34.44
CA LYS A 515 -26.35 -1.09 34.83
C LYS A 515 -25.36 -1.45 33.72
N HIS A 516 -25.80 -1.41 32.45
CA HIS A 516 -24.98 -1.67 31.27
C HIS A 516 -25.35 -0.70 30.13
N ASN A 517 -24.36 -0.27 29.36
CA ASN A 517 -24.51 0.56 28.16
C ASN A 517 -23.98 -0.19 26.91
N GLY A 518 -24.05 0.44 25.73
CA GLY A 518 -23.60 -0.17 24.47
C GLY A 518 -22.15 -0.64 24.48
N ILE A 519 -21.23 0.13 25.07
CA ILE A 519 -19.81 -0.24 25.19
C ILE A 519 -19.64 -1.47 26.07
N GLY A 520 -20.32 -1.52 27.23
CA GLY A 520 -20.23 -2.67 28.14
C GLY A 520 -20.78 -3.97 27.53
N VAL A 521 -21.87 -3.88 26.75
CA VAL A 521 -22.41 -5.03 26.01
C VAL A 521 -21.44 -5.45 24.90
N MET A 522 -20.90 -4.49 24.14
CA MET A 522 -19.93 -4.77 23.08
C MET A 522 -18.65 -5.42 23.63
N ALA A 523 -18.15 -4.96 24.79
CA ALA A 523 -16.98 -5.55 25.44
C ALA A 523 -17.19 -7.03 25.80
N GLU A 524 -18.41 -7.44 26.17
CA GLU A 524 -18.72 -8.85 26.39
C GLU A 524 -18.75 -9.65 25.09
N ILE A 525 -19.24 -9.07 23.99
CA ILE A 525 -19.21 -9.69 22.66
C ILE A 525 -17.75 -9.91 22.23
N ILE A 526 -16.90 -8.87 22.31
CA ILE A 526 -15.46 -8.96 21.97
C ILE A 526 -14.81 -10.09 22.76
N ARG A 527 -14.97 -10.09 24.09
CA ARG A 527 -14.42 -11.12 24.96
C ARG A 527 -14.95 -12.53 24.61
N LEU A 528 -16.20 -12.66 24.17
CA LEU A 528 -16.75 -13.94 23.73
C LEU A 528 -16.16 -14.39 22.40
N VAL A 529 -16.00 -13.49 21.43
CA VAL A 529 -15.40 -13.78 20.13
C VAL A 529 -13.95 -14.24 20.30
N GLU A 530 -13.14 -13.46 21.03
CA GLU A 530 -11.72 -13.79 21.26
C GLU A 530 -11.52 -15.07 22.10
N ALA A 531 -12.45 -15.39 23.00
CA ALA A 531 -12.38 -16.62 23.79
C ALA A 531 -12.88 -17.87 23.04
N ASN A 532 -13.44 -17.74 21.83
CA ASN A 532 -14.04 -18.84 21.07
C ASN A 532 -13.48 -18.91 19.65
N THR A 533 -12.16 -18.88 19.51
CA THR A 533 -11.44 -19.08 18.23
C THR A 533 -11.59 -20.51 17.69
N TYR A 534 -11.09 -20.73 16.47
CA TYR A 534 -11.12 -22.02 15.79
C TYR A 534 -9.98 -22.92 16.24
N GLU A 535 -10.27 -24.22 16.33
CA GLU A 535 -9.26 -25.24 16.57
C GLU A 535 -8.52 -25.56 15.27
N PRO A 536 -7.21 -25.87 15.32
CA PRO A 536 -6.46 -26.18 14.12
C PRO A 536 -6.97 -27.45 13.43
N HIS A 537 -7.19 -27.36 12.11
CA HIS A 537 -7.71 -28.45 11.32
C HIS A 537 -7.13 -28.44 9.91
N LEU A 538 -6.31 -29.44 9.59
CA LEU A 538 -5.65 -29.53 8.29
C LEU A 538 -6.52 -30.41 7.37
N HIS A 539 -7.32 -29.80 6.50
CA HIS A 539 -8.10 -30.53 5.48
C HIS A 539 -7.20 -31.27 4.47
N ASP A 540 -7.73 -32.29 3.79
CA ASP A 540 -6.96 -33.06 2.80
C ASP A 540 -6.64 -32.21 1.55
N GLU A 541 -7.52 -31.28 1.18
CA GLU A 541 -7.30 -30.31 0.09
C GLU A 541 -6.35 -29.16 0.45
N ASN A 542 -5.99 -28.97 1.73
CA ASN A 542 -5.14 -27.85 2.13
C ASN A 542 -3.69 -28.09 1.65
N PRO A 543 -3.10 -27.19 0.83
CA PRO A 543 -1.77 -27.39 0.24
C PRO A 543 -0.64 -27.56 1.25
N PHE A 544 -0.82 -27.09 2.50
CA PHE A 544 0.18 -27.29 3.54
C PHE A 544 0.45 -28.78 3.83
N LEU A 545 -0.52 -29.67 3.57
CA LEU A 545 -0.31 -31.11 3.67
C LEU A 545 0.78 -31.59 2.70
N ALA A 546 0.83 -31.05 1.48
CA ALA A 546 1.84 -31.40 0.49
C ALA A 546 3.24 -30.92 0.92
N ILE A 547 3.36 -29.75 1.53
CA ILE A 547 4.63 -29.27 2.11
C ILE A 547 5.13 -30.25 3.17
N LEU A 548 4.26 -30.72 4.07
CA LEU A 548 4.63 -31.71 5.09
C LEU A 548 5.06 -33.05 4.47
N GLN A 549 4.37 -33.50 3.42
CA GLN A 549 4.73 -34.71 2.67
C GLN A 549 6.10 -34.59 2.00
N CYS A 550 6.34 -33.48 1.30
CA CYS A 550 7.63 -33.18 0.69
C CYS A 550 8.76 -33.09 1.73
N GLY A 551 8.53 -32.36 2.84
CA GLY A 551 9.49 -32.25 3.94
C GLY A 551 9.81 -33.61 4.57
N ALA A 552 8.80 -34.43 4.85
CA ALA A 552 9.00 -35.76 5.42
C ALA A 552 9.81 -36.69 4.51
N LYS A 553 9.75 -36.48 3.20
CA LYS A 553 10.41 -37.30 2.18
C LYS A 553 11.84 -36.83 1.88
N TYR A 554 12.04 -35.54 1.66
CA TYR A 554 13.30 -35.01 1.12
C TYR A 554 14.16 -34.28 2.15
N SER A 555 13.60 -33.80 3.26
CA SER A 555 14.35 -32.95 4.18
C SER A 555 15.04 -33.74 5.31
N PRO A 556 16.36 -33.56 5.51
CA PRO A 556 17.11 -34.28 6.53
C PRO A 556 16.72 -33.87 7.95
N GLU A 557 16.34 -32.61 8.16
CA GLU A 557 16.01 -32.06 9.49
C GLU A 557 14.51 -32.09 9.80
N PHE A 558 13.71 -32.80 9.00
CA PHE A 558 12.26 -32.85 9.19
C PHE A 558 11.88 -33.45 10.57
N PRO A 559 11.00 -32.81 11.36
CA PRO A 559 10.72 -33.24 12.73
C PRO A 559 10.13 -34.66 12.82
N GLN A 560 10.74 -35.52 13.62
CA GLN A 560 10.35 -36.93 13.73
C GLN A 560 8.92 -37.13 14.27
N LYS A 561 8.47 -36.22 15.15
CA LYS A 561 7.11 -36.27 15.69
C LYS A 561 6.06 -35.91 14.63
N LEU A 562 6.31 -34.87 13.82
CA LEU A 562 5.49 -34.57 12.64
C LEU A 562 5.47 -35.74 11.65
N LYS A 563 6.63 -36.31 11.33
CA LYS A 563 6.74 -37.47 10.43
C LYS A 563 5.92 -38.66 10.91
N LYS A 564 5.86 -38.87 12.22
CA LYS A 564 5.07 -39.93 12.84
C LYS A 564 3.56 -39.67 12.76
N GLU A 565 3.11 -38.45 13.05
CA GLU A 565 1.68 -38.12 12.95
C GLU A 565 1.20 -38.10 11.49
N LEU A 566 2.03 -37.64 10.55
CA LEU A 566 1.75 -37.69 9.10
C LEU A 566 1.51 -39.15 8.65
N ARG A 567 2.44 -40.06 8.97
CA ARG A 567 2.28 -41.51 8.67
C ARG A 567 1.01 -42.13 9.27
N ARG A 568 0.61 -41.68 10.46
CA ARG A 568 -0.61 -42.16 11.13
C ARG A 568 -1.87 -41.69 10.43
N ARG A 569 -1.87 -40.48 9.89
CA ARG A 569 -2.97 -39.94 9.08
C ARG A 569 -3.10 -40.73 7.77
N ASP A 570 -2.01 -40.89 7.03
CA ASP A 570 -2.00 -41.59 5.74
C ASP A 570 -2.47 -43.04 5.83
N SER A 571 -2.15 -43.73 6.94
CA SER A 571 -2.48 -45.14 7.14
C SER A 571 -3.92 -45.42 7.58
N LYS A 572 -4.64 -44.43 8.08
CA LYS A 572 -6.00 -44.62 8.63
C LYS A 572 -7.10 -43.96 7.81
N GLY A 573 -6.73 -43.06 6.90
CA GLY A 573 -7.67 -42.09 6.34
C GLY A 573 -8.24 -41.17 7.41
N PHE A 574 -8.73 -40.00 7.02
CA PHE A 574 -9.36 -39.11 7.97
C PHE A 574 -10.76 -39.66 8.34
N GLU A 575 -10.88 -40.31 9.50
CA GLU A 575 -12.19 -40.69 10.06
C GLU A 575 -12.95 -39.40 10.44
N THR A 576 -14.10 -39.17 9.79
CA THR A 576 -14.99 -38.01 9.91
C THR A 576 -15.65 -37.81 11.29
N CYS A 577 -15.20 -38.52 12.33
CA CYS A 577 -15.76 -38.46 13.67
C CYS A 577 -14.87 -37.65 14.63
N LYS A 578 -15.13 -36.33 14.73
CA LYS A 578 -14.80 -35.40 15.85
C LYS A 578 -13.62 -35.78 16.78
N LYS A 579 -12.48 -36.19 16.23
CA LYS A 579 -11.24 -36.38 16.97
C LYS A 579 -10.35 -35.17 16.67
N GLU A 580 -9.61 -34.73 17.68
CA GLU A 580 -8.56 -33.74 17.54
C GLU A 580 -7.63 -34.10 16.36
N ASP A 581 -7.40 -33.15 15.45
CA ASP A 581 -6.43 -33.33 14.36
C ASP A 581 -5.02 -33.23 14.93
N LYS A 582 -4.46 -34.39 15.30
CA LYS A 582 -3.14 -34.48 15.90
C LYS A 582 -2.02 -33.99 14.99
N LEU A 583 -2.18 -34.09 13.67
CA LEU A 583 -1.18 -33.59 12.74
C LEU A 583 -1.21 -32.06 12.73
N ALA A 584 -2.39 -31.45 12.62
CA ALA A 584 -2.56 -30.00 12.69
C ALA A 584 -2.06 -29.43 14.03
N LEU A 585 -2.42 -30.06 15.14
CA LEU A 585 -1.96 -29.65 16.47
C LEU A 585 -0.43 -29.74 16.60
N GLU A 586 0.19 -30.81 16.10
CA GLU A 586 1.65 -30.95 16.13
C GLU A 586 2.33 -29.91 15.23
N ALA A 587 1.79 -29.67 14.03
CA ALA A 587 2.33 -28.68 13.11
C ALA A 587 2.24 -27.26 13.68
N ALA A 588 1.11 -26.91 14.29
CA ALA A 588 0.91 -25.65 15.00
C ALA A 588 1.85 -25.52 16.21
N ALA A 589 2.06 -26.59 16.98
CA ALA A 589 2.98 -26.58 18.11
C ALA A 589 4.44 -26.42 17.68
N TYR A 590 4.83 -27.00 16.53
CA TYR A 590 6.18 -26.89 15.99
C TYR A 590 6.45 -25.51 15.36
N GLY A 591 5.54 -25.01 14.54
CA GLY A 591 5.72 -23.79 13.75
C GLY A 591 5.11 -22.52 14.35
N GLY A 592 4.45 -22.61 15.50
CA GLY A 592 3.76 -21.49 16.14
C GLY A 592 2.56 -20.98 15.34
N ASP A 593 2.14 -19.75 15.65
CA ASP A 593 0.93 -19.16 15.06
C ASP A 593 1.05 -18.94 13.54
N ALA A 594 2.25 -18.63 13.04
CA ALA A 594 2.50 -18.46 11.60
C ALA A 594 2.12 -19.72 10.80
N ILE A 595 2.45 -20.90 11.33
CA ILE A 595 2.08 -22.18 10.70
C ILE A 595 0.64 -22.57 11.04
N LYS A 596 0.20 -22.38 12.30
CA LYS A 596 -1.18 -22.68 12.73
C LYS A 596 -2.23 -22.06 11.79
N TYR A 597 -2.05 -20.78 11.43
CA TYR A 597 -3.04 -20.07 10.62
C TYR A 597 -3.02 -20.41 9.12
N LEU A 598 -2.11 -21.28 8.66
CA LEU A 598 -2.19 -21.89 7.32
C LEU A 598 -3.34 -22.92 7.24
N PHE A 599 -3.76 -23.49 8.37
CA PHE A 599 -4.82 -24.49 8.42
C PHE A 599 -5.82 -24.23 9.55
N THR A 600 -6.03 -22.96 9.88
CA THR A 600 -7.00 -22.55 10.91
C THR A 600 -7.67 -21.26 10.49
N THR A 601 -9.00 -21.17 10.62
CA THR A 601 -9.71 -19.90 10.42
C THR A 601 -9.27 -18.88 11.48
N SER A 602 -8.77 -17.72 11.06
CA SER A 602 -8.34 -16.65 12.00
C SER A 602 -9.52 -15.76 12.40
N VAL A 603 -9.38 -15.07 13.52
CA VAL A 603 -10.36 -14.11 14.05
C VAL A 603 -9.59 -12.89 14.53
N ALA A 604 -9.93 -11.70 14.05
CA ALA A 604 -9.30 -10.45 14.47
C ALA A 604 -10.35 -9.35 14.67
N ALA A 605 -10.40 -8.76 15.86
CA ALA A 605 -11.29 -7.65 16.18
C ALA A 605 -10.57 -6.32 15.86
N ASP A 606 -10.78 -5.81 14.64
CA ASP A 606 -9.91 -4.77 14.08
C ASP A 606 -10.38 -3.35 14.35
N LEU A 607 -11.68 -3.10 14.21
CA LEU A 607 -12.24 -1.74 14.32
C LEU A 607 -13.34 -1.68 15.37
N ILE A 608 -13.27 -0.71 16.27
CA ILE A 608 -14.32 -0.43 17.26
C ILE A 608 -14.64 1.06 17.31
N SER A 609 -15.92 1.41 17.38
CA SER A 609 -16.35 2.80 17.57
C SER A 609 -17.60 2.92 18.45
N GLY A 610 -17.69 4.02 19.21
CA GLY A 610 -18.85 4.32 20.05
C GLY A 610 -18.57 5.47 21.02
N GLY A 611 -19.54 6.38 21.16
CA GLY A 611 -19.45 7.54 22.04
C GLY A 611 -18.98 8.80 21.32
N ALA A 612 -19.43 9.96 21.80
CA ALA A 612 -19.09 11.27 21.21
C ALA A 612 -18.41 12.22 22.21
N LYS A 613 -18.68 12.07 23.51
CA LYS A 613 -18.09 12.86 24.60
C LYS A 613 -18.24 12.13 25.94
N VAL A 614 -17.41 12.51 26.92
CA VAL A 614 -17.27 11.82 28.22
C VAL A 614 -18.51 11.82 29.13
N ASN A 615 -19.51 12.67 28.89
CA ASN A 615 -20.72 12.76 29.71
C ASN A 615 -22.02 12.33 29.00
N ALA A 616 -21.91 11.64 27.85
CA ALA A 616 -23.05 11.10 27.11
C ALA A 616 -22.83 9.62 26.79
N LEU A 617 -23.75 8.77 27.23
CA LEU A 617 -23.71 7.34 26.94
C LEU A 617 -24.02 7.09 25.46
N PRO A 618 -23.27 6.21 24.78
CA PRO A 618 -23.48 5.95 23.36
C PRO A 618 -24.77 5.16 23.10
N GLU A 619 -25.48 5.59 22.06
CA GLU A 619 -26.67 4.91 21.55
C GLU A 619 -26.33 3.82 20.53
N ARG A 620 -25.13 3.90 19.94
CA ARG A 620 -24.63 3.00 18.90
C ARG A 620 -23.16 2.70 19.15
N THR A 621 -22.83 1.42 19.20
CA THR A 621 -21.45 0.91 19.27
C THR A 621 -21.25 -0.09 18.14
N ILE A 622 -20.15 0.01 17.41
CA ILE A 622 -19.82 -0.82 16.25
C ILE A 622 -18.52 -1.57 16.52
N LEU A 623 -18.46 -2.82 16.09
CA LEU A 623 -17.26 -3.64 16.01
C LEU A 623 -17.18 -4.26 14.61
N THR A 624 -16.01 -4.24 13.98
CA THR A 624 -15.72 -5.03 12.78
C THR A 624 -14.74 -6.13 13.14
N VAL A 625 -15.06 -7.37 12.76
CA VAL A 625 -14.23 -8.56 12.99
C VAL A 625 -13.86 -9.20 11.65
N ASN A 626 -12.57 -9.28 11.36
CA ASN A 626 -12.02 -9.96 10.19
C ASN A 626 -11.85 -11.46 10.46
N HIS A 627 -12.09 -12.27 9.42
CA HIS A 627 -11.78 -13.69 9.41
C HIS A 627 -11.09 -14.08 8.11
N ARG A 628 -9.96 -14.79 8.22
CA ARG A 628 -9.36 -15.53 7.09
C ARG A 628 -9.75 -16.99 7.20
N VAL A 629 -10.63 -17.43 6.31
CA VAL A 629 -11.27 -18.76 6.33
C VAL A 629 -10.30 -19.83 5.83
N ASN A 630 -10.19 -20.94 6.57
CA ASN A 630 -9.34 -22.07 6.21
C ASN A 630 -9.73 -22.68 4.85
N VAL A 631 -8.75 -23.19 4.12
CA VAL A 631 -9.03 -24.00 2.92
C VAL A 631 -9.71 -25.30 3.35
N GLY A 632 -10.92 -25.54 2.82
CA GLY A 632 -11.81 -26.65 3.19
C GLY A 632 -12.97 -26.24 4.13
N ASP A 633 -12.94 -25.03 4.71
CA ASP A 633 -14.06 -24.45 5.45
C ASP A 633 -14.85 -23.47 4.55
N HIS A 634 -16.09 -23.13 4.94
CA HIS A 634 -16.88 -22.09 4.27
C HIS A 634 -17.11 -20.83 5.13
N PRO A 635 -17.16 -19.62 4.54
CA PRO A 635 -17.56 -18.38 5.24
C PRO A 635 -18.92 -18.46 5.93
N SER A 636 -19.82 -19.35 5.47
CA SER A 636 -21.11 -19.62 6.11
C SER A 636 -20.96 -20.16 7.54
N GLU A 637 -19.92 -20.94 7.82
CA GLU A 637 -19.63 -21.49 9.15
C GLU A 637 -19.21 -20.37 10.13
N VAL A 638 -18.49 -19.36 9.63
CA VAL A 638 -18.17 -18.15 10.40
C VAL A 638 -19.43 -17.41 10.79
N ARG A 639 -20.36 -17.23 9.83
CA ARG A 639 -21.65 -16.57 10.07
C ARG A 639 -22.47 -17.31 11.12
N GLU A 640 -22.57 -18.64 11.02
CA GLU A 640 -23.32 -19.45 11.98
C GLU A 640 -22.71 -19.35 13.39
N ARG A 641 -21.39 -19.53 13.52
CA ARG A 641 -20.68 -19.49 14.80
C ARG A 641 -20.84 -18.14 15.49
N LEU A 642 -20.61 -17.04 14.76
CA LEU A 642 -20.72 -15.70 15.34
C LEU A 642 -22.15 -15.36 15.73
N THR A 643 -23.14 -15.77 14.92
CA THR A 643 -24.57 -15.63 15.26
C THR A 643 -24.89 -16.32 16.59
N GLY A 644 -24.39 -17.54 16.81
CA GLY A 644 -24.59 -18.28 18.07
C GLY A 644 -23.97 -17.58 19.28
N LEU A 645 -22.76 -17.05 19.15
CA LEU A 645 -22.08 -16.30 20.22
C LEU A 645 -22.86 -15.03 20.58
N VAL A 646 -23.24 -14.24 19.56
CA VAL A 646 -23.97 -12.98 19.76
C VAL A 646 -25.39 -13.22 20.29
N ALA A 647 -26.06 -14.30 19.87
CA ALA A 647 -27.37 -14.68 20.39
C ALA A 647 -27.37 -14.91 21.92
N THR A 648 -26.26 -15.43 22.46
CA THR A 648 -26.08 -15.60 23.92
C THR A 648 -26.11 -14.25 24.64
N VAL A 649 -25.45 -13.23 24.07
CA VAL A 649 -25.42 -11.87 24.61
C VAL A 649 -26.78 -11.18 24.43
N ALA A 650 -27.38 -11.29 23.24
CA ALA A 650 -28.70 -10.73 22.95
C ALA A 650 -29.75 -11.22 23.96
N LYS A 651 -29.77 -12.54 24.23
CA LYS A 651 -30.65 -13.15 25.23
C LYS A 651 -30.37 -12.65 26.65
N LYS A 652 -29.10 -12.54 27.05
CA LYS A 652 -28.69 -12.06 28.38
C LYS A 652 -29.19 -10.63 28.66
N TYR A 653 -29.14 -9.76 27.66
CA TYR A 653 -29.48 -8.34 27.80
C TYR A 653 -30.90 -7.98 27.33
N ASN A 654 -31.69 -8.98 26.93
CA ASN A 654 -33.03 -8.81 26.35
C ASN A 654 -33.01 -7.80 25.18
N LEU A 655 -32.13 -8.07 24.22
CA LEU A 655 -31.97 -7.31 22.98
C LEU A 655 -32.49 -8.15 21.80
N THR A 656 -33.11 -7.50 20.82
CA THR A 656 -33.48 -8.13 19.56
C THR A 656 -32.23 -8.43 18.74
N LEU A 657 -32.12 -9.62 18.13
CA LEU A 657 -31.00 -9.98 17.27
C LEU A 657 -31.43 -9.97 15.80
N HIS A 658 -30.72 -9.18 15.00
CA HIS A 658 -30.82 -9.13 13.54
C HIS A 658 -29.52 -9.68 12.94
N ALA A 659 -29.47 -10.97 12.62
CA ALA A 659 -28.24 -11.62 12.15
C ALA A 659 -28.34 -11.99 10.68
N PHE A 660 -27.59 -11.28 9.83
CA PHE A 660 -27.52 -11.45 8.38
C PHE A 660 -28.89 -11.43 7.69
N THR A 661 -29.78 -10.54 8.15
CA THR A 661 -31.07 -10.22 7.54
C THR A 661 -31.02 -8.84 6.90
N ASP A 662 -31.98 -8.54 6.03
CA ASP A 662 -32.17 -7.19 5.46
C ASP A 662 -32.87 -6.23 6.45
N GLU A 663 -32.99 -6.60 7.73
CA GLU A 663 -33.66 -5.78 8.73
C GLU A 663 -32.78 -4.62 9.20
N GLU A 664 -33.39 -3.44 9.35
CA GLU A 664 -32.70 -2.26 9.87
C GLU A 664 -32.36 -2.38 11.37
N GLU A 665 -31.38 -1.59 11.80
CA GLU A 665 -31.02 -1.44 13.20
C GLU A 665 -32.21 -0.89 14.01
N THR A 666 -32.73 -1.64 14.97
CA THR A 666 -33.82 -1.20 15.85
C THR A 666 -33.31 -0.75 17.23
N PRO A 667 -34.08 0.03 18.00
CA PRO A 667 -33.71 0.32 19.38
C PRO A 667 -33.63 -0.96 20.22
N ARG A 668 -32.62 -1.07 21.10
CA ARG A 668 -32.38 -2.26 21.93
C ARG A 668 -32.15 -3.53 21.10
N SER A 669 -31.27 -3.44 20.12
CA SER A 669 -30.91 -4.56 19.25
C SER A 669 -29.40 -4.82 19.20
N ILE A 670 -29.04 -6.00 18.72
CA ILE A 670 -27.74 -6.30 18.14
C ILE A 670 -27.98 -6.65 16.68
N THR A 671 -27.29 -5.99 15.77
CA THR A 671 -27.29 -6.30 14.34
C THR A 671 -25.94 -6.89 13.96
N VAL A 672 -25.94 -8.02 13.25
CA VAL A 672 -24.74 -8.67 12.70
C VAL A 672 -24.89 -8.73 11.20
N ARG A 673 -23.95 -8.17 10.44
CA ARG A 673 -24.02 -8.13 8.96
C ARG A 673 -22.62 -8.13 8.35
N LEU A 674 -22.52 -8.35 7.05
CA LEU A 674 -21.25 -8.23 6.33
C LEU A 674 -20.75 -6.78 6.39
N ALA A 675 -19.47 -6.58 6.71
CA ALA A 675 -18.85 -5.27 6.57
C ALA A 675 -18.45 -5.05 5.11
N GLY A 676 -19.00 -4.03 4.46
CA GLY A 676 -18.69 -3.71 3.06
C GLY A 676 -19.18 -4.72 2.01
N GLY A 677 -19.87 -5.81 2.41
CA GLY A 677 -20.36 -6.84 1.50
C GLY A 677 -19.29 -7.82 1.00
N ASN A 678 -18.06 -7.75 1.53
CA ASN A 678 -16.94 -8.56 1.09
C ASN A 678 -16.99 -9.96 1.72
N VAL A 679 -17.30 -10.96 0.91
CA VAL A 679 -17.14 -12.38 1.23
C VAL A 679 -16.38 -13.03 0.09
N LEU A 680 -15.34 -13.78 0.43
CA LEU A 680 -14.56 -14.56 -0.50
C LEU A 680 -14.51 -16.00 0.01
N GLU A 681 -14.91 -16.94 -0.83
CA GLU A 681 -14.65 -18.36 -0.59
C GLU A 681 -13.14 -18.61 -0.66
N PRO A 682 -12.59 -19.63 0.04
CA PRO A 682 -11.22 -20.06 -0.21
C PRO A 682 -10.99 -20.33 -1.70
N ALA A 683 -9.80 -19.99 -2.21
CA ALA A 683 -9.53 -20.16 -3.63
C ALA A 683 -9.59 -21.64 -4.02
N PRO A 684 -10.12 -21.98 -5.21
CA PRO A 684 -9.99 -23.32 -5.75
C PRO A 684 -8.52 -23.75 -5.79
N VAL A 685 -8.24 -24.99 -5.38
CA VAL A 685 -6.87 -25.52 -5.37
C VAL A 685 -6.45 -25.85 -6.80
N SER A 686 -5.40 -25.18 -7.29
CA SER A 686 -4.85 -25.45 -8.62
C SER A 686 -4.33 -26.89 -8.73
N PRO A 687 -4.58 -27.60 -9.85
CA PRO A 687 -4.08 -28.95 -10.04
C PRO A 687 -2.54 -29.00 -10.06
N THR A 688 -1.98 -29.97 -9.32
CA THR A 688 -0.52 -30.13 -9.12
C THR A 688 -0.03 -31.52 -9.52
N GLU A 689 -0.81 -32.26 -10.32
CA GLU A 689 -0.46 -33.61 -10.70
C GLU A 689 0.76 -33.63 -11.64
N VAL A 690 1.67 -34.57 -11.36
CA VAL A 690 2.80 -34.91 -12.23
C VAL A 690 2.50 -36.23 -12.90
N LEU A 691 2.14 -36.17 -14.18
CA LEU A 691 1.73 -37.32 -14.99
C LEU A 691 2.94 -38.08 -15.52
N ASP A 692 2.78 -39.39 -15.74
CA ASP A 692 3.79 -40.20 -16.45
C ASP A 692 3.82 -39.89 -17.96
N SER A 693 2.71 -39.40 -18.50
CA SER A 693 2.53 -39.08 -19.90
C SER A 693 2.10 -37.62 -20.06
N GLY A 694 2.96 -36.81 -20.68
CA GLY A 694 2.66 -35.41 -21.03
C GLY A 694 3.06 -34.40 -19.95
N ALA A 695 3.17 -33.14 -20.36
CA ALA A 695 3.44 -32.03 -19.48
C ALA A 695 2.13 -31.53 -18.83
N THR A 696 2.23 -31.01 -17.61
CA THR A 696 1.18 -30.20 -16.98
C THR A 696 1.73 -28.80 -16.71
N PRO A 697 0.87 -27.78 -16.56
CA PRO A 697 1.33 -26.44 -16.21
C PRO A 697 2.18 -26.43 -14.92
N TYR A 698 1.80 -27.25 -13.92
CA TYR A 698 2.58 -27.44 -12.70
C TYR A 698 3.94 -28.11 -12.96
N SER A 699 4.01 -29.15 -13.81
CA SER A 699 5.27 -29.81 -14.12
C SER A 699 6.25 -28.90 -14.86
N ILE A 700 5.74 -28.00 -15.71
CA ILE A 700 6.57 -27.01 -16.43
C ILE A 700 7.12 -25.98 -15.46
N LEU A 701 6.28 -25.43 -14.57
CA LEU A 701 6.71 -24.52 -13.50
C LEU A 701 7.77 -25.17 -12.61
N ALA A 702 7.53 -26.40 -12.18
CA ALA A 702 8.43 -27.14 -11.31
C ALA A 702 9.77 -27.48 -12.01
N GLY A 703 9.72 -27.94 -13.26
CA GLY A 703 10.90 -28.27 -14.04
C GLY A 703 11.74 -27.05 -14.35
N THR A 704 11.11 -25.92 -14.72
CA THR A 704 11.80 -24.64 -14.96
C THR A 704 12.51 -24.15 -13.70
N THR A 705 11.84 -24.24 -12.56
CA THR A 705 12.43 -23.86 -11.27
C THR A 705 13.65 -24.71 -10.92
N ARG A 706 13.55 -26.04 -11.08
CA ARG A 706 14.66 -26.96 -10.82
C ARG A 706 15.81 -26.82 -11.81
N ALA A 707 15.53 -26.40 -13.04
CA ALA A 707 16.57 -26.06 -14.02
C ALA A 707 17.43 -24.85 -13.61
N LEU A 708 16.84 -23.86 -12.93
CA LEU A 708 17.57 -22.69 -12.46
C LEU A 708 18.26 -22.91 -11.11
N TYR A 709 17.62 -23.66 -10.20
CA TYR A 709 18.03 -23.79 -8.80
C TYR A 709 18.56 -25.16 -8.40
N GLY A 710 18.69 -26.09 -9.35
CA GLY A 710 19.22 -27.43 -9.10
C GLY A 710 18.16 -28.48 -8.73
N GLU A 711 18.52 -29.75 -8.91
CA GLU A 711 17.66 -30.91 -8.64
C GLU A 711 17.37 -31.14 -7.15
N GLU A 712 18.20 -30.57 -6.29
CA GLU A 712 18.03 -30.54 -4.84
C GLU A 712 16.89 -29.60 -4.40
N THR A 713 16.49 -28.65 -5.24
CA THR A 713 15.37 -27.76 -4.95
C THR A 713 14.06 -28.55 -5.03
N ILE A 714 13.31 -28.55 -3.93
CA ILE A 714 12.03 -29.26 -3.83
C ILE A 714 10.90 -28.30 -4.17
N VAL A 715 10.15 -28.61 -5.22
CA VAL A 715 8.95 -27.83 -5.58
C VAL A 715 7.75 -28.47 -4.91
N ALA A 716 7.10 -27.73 -4.02
CA ALA A 716 5.94 -28.18 -3.26
C ALA A 716 4.81 -27.16 -3.38
N PRO A 717 3.56 -27.59 -3.62
CA PRO A 717 2.46 -26.65 -3.70
C PRO A 717 2.21 -26.03 -2.32
N ALA A 718 1.95 -24.73 -2.31
CA ALA A 718 1.82 -23.96 -1.09
C ALA A 718 0.49 -23.22 -1.00
N LEU A 719 0.19 -22.75 0.20
CA LEU A 719 -0.95 -21.91 0.50
C LEU A 719 -0.47 -20.50 0.79
N MET A 720 -1.17 -19.50 0.24
CA MET A 720 -1.04 -18.12 0.68
C MET A 720 -2.16 -17.75 1.65
N THR A 721 -1.81 -16.96 2.68
CA THR A 721 -2.78 -16.47 3.67
C THR A 721 -3.48 -15.20 3.23
N GLY A 722 -2.83 -14.40 2.37
CA GLY A 722 -3.40 -13.24 1.68
C GLY A 722 -4.26 -13.63 0.48
N ASN A 723 -4.84 -12.62 -0.19
CA ASN A 723 -5.60 -12.80 -1.42
C ASN A 723 -5.10 -11.81 -2.47
N THR A 724 -4.46 -12.30 -3.52
CA THR A 724 -4.00 -11.48 -4.65
C THR A 724 -5.15 -11.16 -5.61
N ASP A 725 -4.83 -10.47 -6.69
CA ASP A 725 -5.72 -10.19 -7.82
C ASP A 725 -6.28 -11.45 -8.50
N THR A 726 -5.61 -12.61 -8.35
CA THR A 726 -6.05 -13.91 -8.88
C THR A 726 -7.48 -14.31 -8.51
N LYS A 727 -8.05 -13.77 -7.42
CA LYS A 727 -9.46 -13.99 -7.03
C LYS A 727 -10.47 -13.64 -8.14
N TYR A 728 -10.11 -12.75 -9.06
CA TYR A 728 -10.94 -12.40 -10.21
C TYR A 728 -10.76 -13.33 -11.42
N TYR A 729 -9.70 -14.14 -11.45
CA TYR A 729 -9.26 -14.90 -12.61
C TYR A 729 -9.63 -16.40 -12.54
N TRP A 730 -10.30 -16.86 -11.47
CA TRP A 730 -10.62 -18.28 -11.26
C TRP A 730 -11.42 -18.94 -12.41
N ASP A 731 -12.23 -18.16 -13.13
CA ASP A 731 -12.96 -18.66 -14.30
C ASP A 731 -12.10 -18.74 -15.57
N LEU A 732 -10.98 -18.01 -15.65
CA LEU A 732 -10.12 -17.98 -16.83
C LEU A 732 -9.31 -19.28 -16.98
N THR A 733 -8.88 -19.89 -15.87
CA THR A 733 -8.22 -21.19 -15.85
C THR A 733 -8.23 -21.79 -14.45
N LYS A 734 -8.18 -23.13 -14.36
CA LYS A 734 -7.92 -23.83 -13.09
C LYS A 734 -6.43 -23.85 -12.70
N HIS A 735 -5.54 -23.44 -13.58
CA HIS A 735 -4.09 -23.49 -13.40
C HIS A 735 -3.52 -22.13 -13.01
N ILE A 736 -3.75 -21.73 -11.75
CA ILE A 736 -3.32 -20.42 -11.21
C ILE A 736 -2.23 -20.63 -10.17
N PHE A 737 -1.04 -20.08 -10.41
CA PHE A 737 0.12 -20.20 -9.53
C PHE A 737 0.60 -18.84 -9.06
N ARG A 738 0.60 -18.62 -7.75
CA ARG A 738 1.05 -17.40 -7.10
C ARG A 738 2.49 -17.59 -6.65
N TYR A 739 3.44 -17.13 -7.46
CA TYR A 739 4.82 -17.57 -7.35
C TYR A 739 5.79 -16.49 -7.76
N MET A 740 6.61 -16.05 -6.81
CA MET A 740 7.75 -15.19 -7.08
C MET A 740 9.01 -16.06 -7.25
N PRO A 741 9.53 -16.19 -8.48
CA PRO A 741 10.58 -17.15 -8.79
C PRO A 741 11.98 -16.66 -8.44
N GLY A 742 12.14 -15.41 -8.01
CA GLY A 742 13.44 -14.85 -7.63
C GLY A 742 13.93 -15.37 -6.28
N PHE A 743 15.20 -15.74 -6.19
CA PHE A 743 15.78 -16.28 -4.95
C PHE A 743 17.21 -15.83 -4.70
N ASP A 744 17.47 -15.32 -3.50
CA ASP A 744 18.79 -15.09 -2.94
C ASP A 744 18.80 -15.73 -1.54
N PRO A 745 19.66 -16.74 -1.28
CA PRO A 745 19.71 -17.39 0.04
C PRO A 745 20.06 -16.42 1.18
N ASP A 746 20.68 -15.29 0.88
CA ASP A 746 21.00 -14.28 1.88
C ASP A 746 19.86 -13.26 2.12
N GLN A 747 18.74 -13.37 1.38
CA GLN A 747 17.58 -12.50 1.56
C GLN A 747 16.44 -13.28 2.23
N ASN A 748 15.92 -12.73 3.32
CA ASN A 748 14.56 -13.07 3.74
C ASN A 748 13.59 -12.23 2.89
N PHE A 749 12.92 -12.86 1.92
CA PHE A 749 12.07 -12.17 0.96
C PHE A 749 10.93 -11.38 1.63
N LEU A 750 10.42 -11.87 2.77
CA LEU A 750 9.31 -11.23 3.49
C LEU A 750 9.74 -10.00 4.32
N ASP A 751 11.05 -9.74 4.45
CA ASP A 751 11.54 -8.60 5.23
C ASP A 751 11.24 -7.29 4.48
N GLY A 752 10.46 -6.40 5.10
CA GLY A 752 10.25 -5.04 4.63
C GLY A 752 8.99 -4.84 3.77
N ILE A 753 8.35 -5.91 3.28
CA ILE A 753 7.08 -5.82 2.56
C ILE A 753 6.04 -5.11 3.45
N HIS A 754 5.35 -4.12 2.86
CA HIS A 754 4.37 -3.24 3.51
C HIS A 754 4.88 -2.42 4.70
N THR A 755 6.18 -2.41 4.99
CA THR A 755 6.77 -1.68 6.12
C THR A 755 7.99 -0.86 5.70
N VAL A 756 8.67 -0.27 6.68
CA VAL A 756 9.92 0.46 6.53
C VAL A 756 11.00 -0.46 5.98
N ASP A 757 11.88 0.10 5.14
CA ASP A 757 13.06 -0.60 4.63
C ASP A 757 12.76 -1.78 3.70
N GLU A 758 11.63 -1.70 2.99
CA GLU A 758 11.34 -2.57 1.85
C GLU A 758 12.50 -2.52 0.84
N ARG A 759 12.91 -3.71 0.39
CA ARG A 759 14.03 -3.90 -0.52
C ARG A 759 13.97 -5.25 -1.23
N ILE A 760 14.61 -5.35 -2.38
CA ILE A 760 14.80 -6.62 -3.10
C ILE A 760 16.28 -6.88 -3.35
N SER A 761 16.73 -8.14 -3.22
CA SER A 761 18.07 -8.51 -3.69
C SER A 761 18.09 -8.44 -5.20
N MET A 762 19.06 -7.71 -5.76
CA MET A 762 19.20 -7.66 -7.22
C MET A 762 19.65 -9.01 -7.79
N LEU A 763 20.26 -9.89 -6.99
CA LEU A 763 20.51 -11.27 -7.38
C LEU A 763 19.19 -12.04 -7.51
N ALA A 764 18.28 -11.91 -6.53
CA ALA A 764 16.96 -12.55 -6.57
C ALA A 764 16.16 -12.05 -7.77
N HIS A 765 16.11 -10.73 -7.99
CA HIS A 765 15.40 -10.12 -9.10
C HIS A 765 15.91 -10.61 -10.47
N VAL A 766 17.22 -10.58 -10.72
CA VAL A 766 17.81 -11.08 -11.97
C VAL A 766 17.57 -12.58 -12.17
N ARG A 767 17.58 -13.38 -11.11
CA ARG A 767 17.19 -14.80 -11.19
C ARG A 767 15.71 -14.96 -11.54
N GLY A 768 14.84 -14.08 -11.05
CA GLY A 768 13.45 -13.99 -11.46
C GLY A 768 13.31 -13.72 -12.96
N VAL A 769 14.06 -12.75 -13.52
CA VAL A 769 14.10 -12.47 -14.97
C VAL A 769 14.47 -13.71 -15.77
N ARG A 770 15.54 -14.41 -15.34
CA ARG A 770 16.01 -15.66 -15.99
C ARG A 770 14.95 -16.76 -15.90
N TRP A 771 14.24 -16.84 -14.78
CA TRP A 771 13.15 -17.79 -14.64
C TRP A 771 12.01 -17.47 -15.60
N TYR A 772 11.56 -16.21 -15.69
CA TYR A 772 10.49 -15.82 -16.62
C TYR A 772 10.89 -16.09 -18.09
N SER A 773 12.14 -15.81 -18.47
CA SER A 773 12.59 -16.08 -19.85
C SER A 773 12.59 -17.59 -20.17
N MET A 774 13.06 -18.43 -19.24
CA MET A 774 13.01 -19.89 -19.38
C MET A 774 11.57 -20.41 -19.37
N PHE A 775 10.74 -19.89 -18.47
CA PHE A 775 9.35 -20.33 -18.31
C PHE A 775 8.51 -20.03 -19.55
N VAL A 776 8.63 -18.83 -20.12
CA VAL A 776 7.96 -18.46 -21.38
C VAL A 776 8.34 -19.43 -22.49
N ARG A 777 9.64 -19.71 -22.68
CA ARG A 777 10.11 -20.66 -23.71
C ARG A 777 9.64 -22.10 -23.45
N ASN A 778 9.68 -22.56 -22.20
CA ASN A 778 9.21 -23.91 -21.84
C ASN A 778 7.68 -24.07 -22.02
N MET A 779 6.90 -23.03 -21.72
CA MET A 779 5.46 -23.02 -21.96
C MET A 779 5.12 -22.96 -23.46
N ASP A 780 5.95 -22.29 -24.25
CA ASP A 780 5.83 -22.22 -25.71
C ASP A 780 5.99 -23.60 -26.35
N GLU A 781 6.98 -24.37 -25.88
CA GLU A 781 7.31 -25.72 -26.38
C GLU A 781 6.38 -26.82 -25.83
N ALA A 782 5.57 -26.52 -24.81
CA ALA A 782 4.74 -27.52 -24.15
C ALA A 782 3.44 -27.82 -24.89
N ASP A 783 3.10 -29.11 -24.97
CA ASP A 783 1.81 -29.62 -25.44
C ASP A 783 0.87 -29.80 -24.24
N LEU A 784 -0.15 -28.93 -24.11
CA LEU A 784 -1.00 -28.73 -22.93
C LEU A 784 -2.49 -28.79 -23.23
#